data_AF-A0A4R1K5W0-F1
#
_entry.id   AF-A0A4R1K5W0-F1
#
_cell.length_a   1.000
_cell.length_b   1.000
_cell.length_c   1.000
_cell.angle_alpha   90.00
_cell.angle_beta   90.00
_cell.angle_gamma   90.00
#
_symmetry.space_group_name_H-M   'P 1'
#
loop_
_entity.id
_entity.type
_entity.pdbx_description
1 polymer ?
#
loop_
_entity_poly.entity_id
_entity_poly.type
_entity_poly.pdbx_seq_one_letter_code
_entity_poly.pdbx_strand_id
1 'polypeptide(L)'
;MRLIKFLLVAVSLFALTACLGGGSTKSSVDDDTRIIVTTTVGSDGKVAYTGSGEMAGFALSGTAAGLAGKTVYIEKSDAEYSVDGYVSLSPVYTVSVADKADAVYALTVTLPYSSTILANEGGSAADTAVCILSGSSVTKLTSSHGSGSDVTAVGSVPASFFVGLKKEQSESSLTGIIKFEAVSYRAAAAASSFLVDPSAKSLPDSVRGIDRVQPGEKVRLFIDTVTFGDTVTSFNWTLTSKPAGSLAAITLNGTNATFVPDVAGKYTVSLSLVGVNSTKTESVTLYALNYSYNTATNSASCVVCHDGTFAGSGITDKYGRNVLRAITTPWAASAHGNSFAAVAASTDSRCFQCHATGFLFADRNGNGSDEFSDAKGYDDKITNWSTMASTGGDHLKSVSCEACHGPNDGSSANFFEKHYKNTAITSNVCLSCHDYGTVSGHVFGYSDGHDNAHKLSGGNVAKNAACFKCHTGEGMMGRIFSKNITPANTDRISGIGCSVCHDPHGESGQNSQLRISGSYTLPTKSTVVAAGDSKLCYYCHNADGELPTVGAIPHNSQAELISGVGGYEYGQNLGTTASSHSATGCSTCHMKTQGGTTHSLDMTDDTAARIAGCTTGCHTTNAPAYSNGTYDVTAGTVAAAKAKIAELKAAINAKAGEAADAAIKASYTGTTTAQTNALNRAAYNYNFILNDRSGGFHNPGYVVKLVNLSLADLAAN
;
A
#
# COMPACT_ATOMS: atom_id res chain seq x y z
N MET A 1 22.30 -41.20 27.08
CA MET A 1 23.33 -40.26 26.60
C MET A 1 23.38 -40.06 25.08
N ARG A 2 23.28 -41.11 24.24
CA ARG A 2 23.29 -40.94 22.76
C ARG A 2 22.06 -40.20 22.22
N LEU A 3 20.88 -40.38 22.83
CA LEU A 3 19.64 -39.69 22.45
C LEU A 3 19.69 -38.17 22.71
N ILE A 4 20.34 -37.75 23.81
CA ILE A 4 20.49 -36.34 24.19
C ILE A 4 21.51 -35.63 23.28
N LYS A 5 22.57 -36.33 22.85
CA LYS A 5 23.50 -35.80 21.84
C LYS A 5 22.84 -35.66 20.47
N PHE A 6 21.93 -36.57 20.10
CA PHE A 6 21.16 -36.48 18.86
C PHE A 6 20.15 -35.32 18.90
N LEU A 7 19.49 -35.10 20.05
CA LEU A 7 18.59 -33.97 20.23
C LEU A 7 19.33 -32.63 20.21
N LEU A 8 20.52 -32.53 20.83
CA LEU A 8 21.33 -31.31 20.80
C LEU A 8 21.84 -31.00 19.40
N VAL A 9 22.25 -32.01 18.62
CA VAL A 9 22.65 -31.83 17.22
C VAL A 9 21.44 -31.47 16.34
N ALA A 10 20.26 -32.06 16.56
CA ALA A 10 19.05 -31.71 15.83
C ALA A 10 18.55 -30.28 16.16
N VAL A 11 18.61 -29.86 17.43
CA VAL A 11 18.27 -28.49 17.85
C VAL A 11 19.30 -27.48 17.32
N SER A 12 20.57 -27.88 17.18
CA SER A 12 21.61 -27.06 16.53
C SER A 12 21.37 -26.93 15.03
N LEU A 13 20.95 -28.00 14.33
CA LEU A 13 20.64 -27.96 12.90
C LEU A 13 19.35 -27.18 12.59
N PHE A 14 18.34 -27.21 13.47
CA PHE A 14 17.12 -26.39 13.32
C PHE A 14 17.34 -24.92 13.66
N ALA A 15 18.34 -24.58 14.47
CA ALA A 15 18.74 -23.19 14.70
C ALA A 15 19.59 -22.60 13.56
N LEU A 16 20.29 -23.44 12.79
CA LEU A 16 21.13 -23.03 11.67
C LEU A 16 20.36 -22.74 10.37
N THR A 17 19.15 -23.31 10.20
CA THR A 17 18.29 -23.00 9.04
C THR A 17 17.44 -21.74 9.22
N ALA A 18 17.41 -21.15 10.42
CA ALA A 18 16.76 -19.86 10.68
C ALA A 18 17.68 -18.63 10.43
N CYS A 19 18.97 -18.85 10.16
CA CYS A 19 19.96 -17.79 9.93
C CYS A 19 20.43 -17.66 8.47
N LEU A 20 19.84 -18.39 7.53
CA LEU A 20 20.02 -18.16 6.10
C LEU A 20 18.85 -17.37 5.54
N GLY A 21 18.57 -16.21 6.17
CA GLY A 21 17.91 -15.12 5.46
C GLY A 21 18.88 -14.69 4.38
N GLY A 22 18.62 -15.13 3.13
CA GLY A 22 19.35 -14.65 1.97
C GLY A 22 19.40 -13.14 2.05
N GLY A 23 20.61 -12.59 2.23
CA GLY A 23 20.84 -11.16 2.14
C GLY A 23 20.20 -10.70 0.84
N SER A 24 19.21 -9.82 0.95
CA SER A 24 18.51 -9.28 -0.20
C SER A 24 19.53 -8.50 -1.03
N THR A 25 20.10 -9.17 -2.02
CA THR A 25 20.79 -8.52 -3.12
C THR A 25 19.74 -7.83 -3.97
N LYS A 26 19.38 -6.61 -3.60
CA LYS A 26 19.21 -5.51 -4.55
C LYS A 26 19.12 -4.16 -3.82
N SER A 27 20.08 -3.33 -4.20
CA SER A 27 20.19 -1.90 -3.92
C SER A 27 19.14 -1.17 -4.75
N SER A 28 18.32 -0.31 -4.15
CA SER A 28 17.51 0.70 -4.86
C SER A 28 18.22 2.06 -4.86
N VAL A 29 19.55 2.07 -4.89
CA VAL A 29 20.32 3.28 -5.18
C VAL A 29 20.27 3.44 -6.70
N ASP A 30 19.53 4.45 -7.15
CA ASP A 30 19.58 4.98 -8.52
C ASP A 30 20.97 5.58 -8.72
N ASP A 31 21.93 4.70 -9.05
CA ASP A 31 23.06 5.05 -9.90
C ASP A 31 22.46 5.27 -11.30
N ASP A 32 22.91 6.25 -12.08
CA ASP A 32 22.40 6.47 -13.44
C ASP A 32 22.71 5.24 -14.32
N THR A 33 21.80 4.25 -14.30
CA THR A 33 21.90 2.95 -14.99
C THR A 33 21.30 3.02 -16.40
N ARG A 34 21.00 4.21 -16.92
CA ARG A 34 20.34 4.38 -18.22
C ARG A 34 21.21 3.88 -19.35
N ILE A 35 20.64 2.99 -20.16
CA ILE A 35 21.31 2.41 -21.33
C ILE A 35 20.50 2.80 -22.56
N ILE A 36 21.15 3.48 -23.50
CA ILE A 36 20.51 3.93 -24.74
C ILE A 36 21.11 3.16 -25.91
N VAL A 37 20.24 2.55 -26.73
CA VAL A 37 20.60 1.90 -28.00
C VAL A 37 19.78 2.50 -29.12
N THR A 38 20.38 2.62 -30.30
CA THR A 38 19.70 3.10 -31.51
C THR A 38 19.64 1.99 -32.56
N THR A 39 18.53 1.91 -33.28
CA THR A 39 18.41 1.08 -34.49
C THR A 39 17.86 1.91 -35.64
N THR A 40 18.33 1.63 -36.86
CA THR A 40 17.85 2.30 -38.08
C THR A 40 16.88 1.40 -38.80
N VAL A 41 15.71 1.94 -39.14
CA VAL A 41 14.66 1.19 -39.85
C VAL A 41 14.98 1.18 -41.34
N GLY A 42 14.88 -0.01 -41.96
CA GLY A 42 15.10 -0.17 -43.39
C GLY A 42 14.17 0.70 -44.24
N SER A 43 14.52 0.89 -45.51
CA SER A 43 13.69 1.63 -46.48
C SER A 43 12.33 0.95 -46.76
N ASP A 44 12.17 -0.31 -46.37
CA ASP A 44 10.94 -1.08 -46.39
C ASP A 44 10.03 -0.82 -45.18
N GLY A 45 10.45 0.03 -44.23
CA GLY A 45 9.71 0.31 -43.00
C GLY A 45 9.72 -0.84 -42.00
N LYS A 46 10.54 -1.87 -42.22
CA LYS A 46 10.62 -3.04 -41.34
C LYS A 46 11.49 -2.71 -40.12
N VAL A 47 10.88 -2.82 -38.94
CA VAL A 47 11.54 -2.71 -37.65
C VAL A 47 11.86 -4.13 -37.16
N ALA A 48 13.13 -4.38 -36.88
CA ALA A 48 13.59 -5.61 -36.25
C ALA A 48 14.76 -5.29 -35.32
N TYR A 49 14.51 -5.34 -34.02
CA TYR A 49 15.51 -5.18 -32.98
C TYR A 49 15.37 -6.33 -31.97
N THR A 50 16.48 -6.99 -31.70
CA THR A 50 16.60 -7.97 -30.61
C THR A 50 17.77 -7.51 -29.74
N GLY A 51 17.47 -7.17 -28.49
CA GLY A 51 18.46 -6.69 -27.55
C GLY A 51 19.45 -7.77 -27.12
N SER A 52 20.67 -7.36 -26.81
CA SER A 52 21.75 -8.21 -26.31
C SER A 52 22.46 -7.53 -25.14
N GLY A 53 23.25 -8.29 -24.37
CA GLY A 53 23.91 -7.78 -23.16
C GLY A 53 22.91 -7.20 -22.18
N GLU A 54 23.04 -5.93 -21.87
CA GLU A 54 22.14 -5.20 -20.98
C GLU A 54 20.71 -5.01 -21.51
N MET A 55 20.50 -5.15 -22.82
CA MET A 55 19.17 -5.11 -23.46
C MET A 55 18.60 -6.52 -23.70
N ALA A 56 19.26 -7.59 -23.22
CA ALA A 56 18.83 -8.96 -23.47
C ALA A 56 17.37 -9.19 -23.03
N GLY A 57 16.61 -9.86 -23.87
CA GLY A 57 15.18 -10.15 -23.67
C GLY A 57 14.23 -9.08 -24.20
N PHE A 58 14.68 -7.82 -24.36
CA PHE A 58 13.87 -6.80 -25.03
C PHE A 58 13.92 -6.98 -26.55
N ALA A 59 12.77 -6.96 -27.21
CA ALA A 59 12.70 -6.96 -28.67
C ALA A 59 11.59 -6.05 -29.18
N LEU A 60 11.83 -5.49 -30.37
CA LEU A 60 10.89 -4.64 -31.10
C LEU A 60 10.79 -5.14 -32.54
N SER A 61 9.58 -5.45 -33.00
CA SER A 61 9.38 -5.93 -34.37
C SER A 61 8.08 -5.43 -34.98
N GLY A 62 8.04 -5.29 -36.31
CA GLY A 62 6.85 -4.90 -37.04
C GLY A 62 7.19 -4.20 -38.35
N THR A 63 6.16 -3.72 -39.05
CA THR A 63 6.33 -2.93 -40.27
C THR A 63 5.53 -1.64 -40.15
N ALA A 64 6.21 -0.51 -40.26
CA ALA A 64 5.60 0.81 -40.24
C ALA A 64 6.23 1.67 -41.34
N ALA A 65 5.50 1.90 -42.44
CA ALA A 65 6.00 2.67 -43.58
C ALA A 65 6.47 4.08 -43.18
N GLY A 66 5.81 4.71 -42.20
CA GLY A 66 6.19 6.03 -41.69
C GLY A 66 7.49 6.05 -40.86
N LEU A 67 8.07 4.89 -40.55
CA LEU A 67 9.39 4.75 -39.94
C LEU A 67 10.50 4.48 -40.97
N ALA A 68 10.20 4.31 -42.25
CA ALA A 68 11.21 3.97 -43.26
C ALA A 68 12.38 4.98 -43.26
N GLY A 69 13.60 4.48 -43.06
CA GLY A 69 14.81 5.30 -42.99
C GLY A 69 14.98 6.12 -41.70
N LYS A 70 14.08 5.99 -40.70
CA LYS A 70 14.18 6.70 -39.42
C LYS A 70 15.02 5.94 -38.39
N THR A 71 15.57 6.68 -37.43
CA THR A 71 16.23 6.13 -36.25
C THR A 71 15.25 5.99 -35.09
N VAL A 72 15.21 4.80 -34.51
CA VAL A 72 14.49 4.47 -33.28
C VAL A 72 15.49 4.43 -32.13
N TYR A 73 15.19 5.12 -31.04
CA TYR A 73 15.94 5.12 -29.80
C TYR A 73 15.22 4.23 -28.79
N ILE A 74 15.98 3.39 -28.11
CA ILE A 74 15.51 2.48 -27.07
C ILE A 74 16.33 2.78 -25.82
N GLU A 75 15.68 3.29 -24.79
CA GLU A 75 16.28 3.58 -23.50
C GLU A 75 15.76 2.58 -22.47
N LYS A 76 16.68 1.93 -21.74
CA LYS A 76 16.38 1.09 -20.59
C LYS A 76 16.71 1.88 -19.33
N SER A 77 15.75 2.03 -18.44
CA SER A 77 15.93 2.61 -17.10
C SER A 77 15.42 1.65 -16.04
N ASP A 78 15.88 1.82 -14.81
CA ASP A 78 15.26 1.13 -13.68
C ASP A 78 13.78 1.53 -13.56
N ALA A 79 12.97 0.58 -13.11
CA ALA A 79 11.53 0.78 -12.98
C ALA A 79 11.18 1.26 -11.57
N GLU A 80 10.20 2.15 -11.50
CA GLU A 80 9.50 2.40 -10.25
C GLU A 80 8.85 1.10 -9.77
N TYR A 81 9.05 0.78 -8.48
CA TYR A 81 8.67 -0.53 -7.94
C TYR A 81 7.16 -0.75 -7.97
N SER A 82 6.37 0.31 -7.82
CA SER A 82 4.92 0.25 -8.05
C SER A 82 4.36 1.55 -8.62
N VAL A 83 3.57 1.45 -9.70
CA VAL A 83 2.88 2.57 -10.35
C VAL A 83 1.46 2.15 -10.70
N ASP A 84 0.47 2.97 -10.33
CA ASP A 84 -0.95 2.74 -10.61
C ASP A 84 -1.48 1.35 -10.19
N GLY A 85 -0.98 0.82 -9.06
CA GLY A 85 -1.34 -0.50 -8.55
C GLY A 85 -0.69 -1.68 -9.30
N TYR A 86 0.23 -1.41 -10.22
CA TYR A 86 1.07 -2.43 -10.83
C TYR A 86 2.41 -2.49 -10.11
N VAL A 87 2.89 -3.69 -9.81
CA VAL A 87 4.30 -3.93 -9.47
C VAL A 87 5.08 -4.14 -10.74
N SER A 88 6.19 -3.43 -10.90
CA SER A 88 7.06 -3.64 -12.03
C SER A 88 7.88 -4.92 -11.85
N LEU A 89 7.81 -5.81 -12.85
CA LEU A 89 8.58 -7.04 -12.92
C LEU A 89 9.78 -6.93 -13.87
N SER A 90 9.91 -5.80 -14.58
CA SER A 90 10.99 -5.53 -15.53
C SER A 90 11.53 -4.11 -15.35
N PRO A 91 12.69 -3.77 -15.94
CA PRO A 91 13.06 -2.39 -16.22
C PRO A 91 12.03 -1.70 -17.11
N VAL A 92 12.05 -0.37 -17.16
CA VAL A 92 11.26 0.42 -18.12
C VAL A 92 12.06 0.58 -19.41
N TYR A 93 11.41 0.33 -20.54
CA TYR A 93 11.97 0.47 -21.88
C TYR A 93 11.22 1.57 -22.64
N THR A 94 11.87 2.71 -22.82
CA THR A 94 11.33 3.85 -23.56
C THR A 94 11.74 3.78 -25.02
N VAL A 95 10.76 3.68 -25.91
CA VAL A 95 10.98 3.68 -27.36
C VAL A 95 10.56 5.04 -27.93
N SER A 96 11.50 5.73 -28.57
CA SER A 96 11.26 7.02 -29.23
C SER A 96 11.83 7.06 -30.65
N VAL A 97 11.43 8.07 -31.44
CA VAL A 97 11.83 8.24 -32.84
C VAL A 97 12.48 9.63 -32.99
N ALA A 98 13.55 9.73 -33.80
CA ALA A 98 14.37 10.94 -33.95
C ALA A 98 13.55 12.22 -34.26
N ASP A 99 12.52 12.07 -35.08
CA ASP A 99 11.57 13.15 -35.36
C ASP A 99 10.40 13.00 -34.40
N LYS A 100 10.26 13.92 -33.44
CA LYS A 100 9.09 14.06 -32.55
C LYS A 100 7.81 14.43 -33.34
N ALA A 101 7.44 13.63 -34.33
CA ALA A 101 6.14 13.74 -34.96
C ALA A 101 5.09 13.12 -34.04
N ASP A 102 3.90 13.70 -33.95
CA ASP A 102 2.73 13.18 -33.23
C ASP A 102 2.20 11.84 -33.80
N ALA A 103 2.96 11.19 -34.68
CA ALA A 103 2.61 9.94 -35.33
C ALA A 103 2.90 8.76 -34.41
N VAL A 104 1.88 7.92 -34.23
CA VAL A 104 1.95 6.69 -33.43
C VAL A 104 2.05 5.47 -34.35
N TYR A 105 2.95 4.56 -34.01
CA TYR A 105 3.21 3.34 -34.78
C TYR A 105 2.93 2.11 -33.93
N ALA A 106 2.14 1.18 -34.46
CA ALA A 106 1.89 -0.11 -33.81
C ALA A 106 3.05 -1.07 -34.08
N LEU A 107 3.77 -1.46 -33.03
CA LEU A 107 4.87 -2.40 -33.10
C LEU A 107 4.67 -3.51 -32.05
N THR A 108 5.14 -4.70 -32.36
CA THR A 108 5.22 -5.80 -31.40
C THR A 108 6.42 -5.56 -30.49
N VAL A 109 6.15 -5.46 -29.19
CA VAL A 109 7.14 -5.29 -28.13
C VAL A 109 7.19 -6.55 -27.30
N THR A 110 8.38 -7.11 -27.12
CA THR A 110 8.65 -8.24 -26.22
C THR A 110 9.53 -7.74 -25.09
N LEU A 111 9.14 -8.03 -23.85
CA LEU A 111 9.88 -7.65 -22.66
C LEU A 111 10.14 -8.87 -21.78
N PRO A 112 11.33 -8.96 -21.17
CA PRO A 112 11.61 -9.96 -20.16
C PRO A 112 11.03 -9.50 -18.81
N TYR A 113 10.66 -10.44 -17.95
CA TYR A 113 10.31 -10.16 -16.56
C TYR A 113 11.08 -11.04 -15.59
N SER A 114 11.25 -10.57 -14.36
CA SER A 114 11.89 -11.34 -13.30
C SER A 114 10.93 -12.35 -12.72
N SER A 115 11.15 -13.63 -13.02
CA SER A 115 10.43 -14.75 -12.39
C SER A 115 10.61 -14.78 -10.87
N THR A 116 11.75 -14.28 -10.36
CA THR A 116 12.01 -14.13 -8.92
C THR A 116 11.12 -13.05 -8.29
N ILE A 117 11.01 -11.87 -8.90
CA ILE A 117 10.10 -10.82 -8.40
C ILE A 117 8.65 -11.33 -8.48
N LEU A 118 8.25 -11.91 -9.61
CA LEU A 118 6.91 -12.46 -9.78
C LEU A 118 6.55 -13.49 -8.69
N ALA A 119 7.46 -14.42 -8.40
CA ALA A 119 7.26 -15.42 -7.35
C ALA A 119 7.21 -14.78 -5.95
N ASN A 120 8.01 -13.74 -5.69
CA ASN A 120 7.98 -13.00 -4.42
C ASN A 120 6.67 -12.24 -4.23
N GLU A 121 6.07 -11.74 -5.31
CA GLU A 121 4.78 -11.08 -5.32
C GLU A 121 3.58 -12.06 -5.33
N GLY A 122 3.83 -13.37 -5.39
CA GLY A 122 2.80 -14.41 -5.39
C GLY A 122 2.00 -14.53 -6.69
N GLY A 123 2.46 -13.92 -7.78
CA GLY A 123 1.80 -13.97 -9.08
C GLY A 123 2.24 -15.18 -9.92
N SER A 124 1.42 -15.54 -10.90
CA SER A 124 1.74 -16.51 -11.96
C SER A 124 2.10 -15.80 -13.26
N ALA A 125 2.72 -16.51 -14.22
CA ALA A 125 3.06 -15.92 -15.51
C ALA A 125 1.84 -15.31 -16.21
N ALA A 126 0.66 -15.93 -16.05
CA ALA A 126 -0.60 -15.47 -16.62
C ALA A 126 -1.07 -14.11 -16.07
N ASP A 127 -0.60 -13.70 -14.89
CA ASP A 127 -0.99 -12.45 -14.22
C ASP A 127 -0.16 -11.25 -14.68
N THR A 128 0.88 -11.51 -15.48
CA THR A 128 1.77 -10.48 -16.02
C THR A 128 1.28 -9.95 -17.36
N ALA A 129 1.50 -8.66 -17.61
CA ALA A 129 1.20 -8.05 -18.90
C ALA A 129 2.19 -6.95 -19.25
N VAL A 130 2.41 -6.73 -20.54
CA VAL A 130 3.06 -5.51 -21.02
C VAL A 130 2.16 -4.33 -20.69
N CYS A 131 2.76 -3.30 -20.11
CA CYS A 131 2.11 -2.10 -19.62
C CYS A 131 2.77 -0.89 -20.27
N ILE A 132 1.96 0.10 -20.68
CA ILE A 132 2.42 1.41 -21.13
C ILE A 132 2.39 2.35 -19.93
N LEU A 133 3.52 2.99 -19.65
CA LEU A 133 3.66 4.04 -18.65
C LEU A 133 3.41 5.41 -19.31
N SER A 134 2.50 6.20 -18.75
CA SER A 134 2.18 7.56 -19.22
C SER A 134 2.06 8.49 -18.02
N GLY A 135 3.17 9.13 -17.65
CA GLY A 135 3.27 9.81 -16.35
C GLY A 135 3.15 8.79 -15.23
N SER A 136 2.22 9.01 -14.30
CA SER A 136 1.88 8.11 -13.18
C SER A 136 0.73 7.13 -13.48
N SER A 137 0.23 7.08 -14.71
CA SER A 137 -0.85 6.18 -15.12
C SER A 137 -0.31 4.99 -15.91
N VAL A 138 -0.93 3.82 -15.72
CA VAL A 138 -0.53 2.57 -16.39
C VAL A 138 -1.67 2.05 -17.27
N THR A 139 -1.37 1.82 -18.54
CA THR A 139 -2.29 1.14 -19.47
C THR A 139 -1.84 -0.30 -19.72
N LYS A 140 -2.64 -1.27 -19.29
CA LYS A 140 -2.39 -2.70 -19.56
C LYS A 140 -2.67 -3.03 -21.04
N LEU A 141 -1.74 -3.73 -21.69
CA LEU A 141 -1.93 -4.25 -23.05
C LEU A 141 -2.35 -5.72 -23.03
N THR A 142 -3.13 -6.11 -24.05
CA THR A 142 -3.38 -7.51 -24.35
C THR A 142 -2.07 -8.19 -24.71
N SER A 143 -1.68 -9.15 -23.88
CA SER A 143 -0.34 -9.74 -23.89
C SER A 143 -0.40 -11.24 -24.15
N SER A 144 0.64 -11.78 -24.77
CA SER A 144 0.87 -13.21 -25.00
C SER A 144 2.18 -13.65 -24.35
N HIS A 145 2.18 -14.84 -23.75
CA HIS A 145 3.31 -15.39 -23.01
C HIS A 145 4.03 -16.46 -23.83
N GLY A 146 5.36 -16.33 -23.94
CA GLY A 146 6.20 -17.34 -24.58
C GLY A 146 6.54 -18.51 -23.65
N SER A 147 7.36 -19.46 -24.12
CA SER A 147 7.85 -20.59 -23.31
C SER A 147 8.97 -20.21 -22.31
N GLY A 148 9.06 -18.94 -21.93
CA GLY A 148 10.10 -18.37 -21.06
C GLY A 148 9.56 -17.17 -20.26
N SER A 149 10.44 -16.40 -19.63
CA SER A 149 10.06 -15.20 -18.85
C SER A 149 9.86 -13.96 -19.71
N ASP A 150 9.26 -14.14 -20.89
CA ASP A 150 9.04 -13.07 -21.87
C ASP A 150 7.54 -12.86 -22.10
N VAL A 151 7.12 -11.60 -22.10
CA VAL A 151 5.76 -11.17 -22.39
C VAL A 151 5.79 -10.31 -23.65
N THR A 152 4.89 -10.59 -24.58
CA THR A 152 4.80 -9.87 -25.85
C THR A 152 3.43 -9.21 -25.99
N ALA A 153 3.40 -7.99 -26.51
CA ALA A 153 2.17 -7.27 -26.84
C ALA A 153 2.36 -6.36 -28.06
N VAL A 154 1.26 -5.96 -28.70
CA VAL A 154 1.28 -4.89 -29.69
C VAL A 154 1.11 -3.56 -28.96
N GLY A 155 2.15 -2.73 -29.01
CA GLY A 155 2.22 -1.43 -28.35
C GLY A 155 2.28 -0.27 -29.33
N SER A 156 1.79 0.89 -28.91
CA SER A 156 1.91 2.15 -29.63
C SER A 156 3.25 2.81 -29.31
N VAL A 157 4.06 3.15 -30.32
CA VAL A 157 5.35 3.84 -30.19
C VAL A 157 5.23 5.23 -30.82
N PRO A 158 5.74 6.32 -30.21
CA PRO A 158 6.61 6.35 -29.02
C PRO A 158 5.87 6.11 -27.70
N ALA A 159 6.48 5.33 -26.80
CA ALA A 159 5.96 5.04 -25.45
C ALA A 159 7.03 4.40 -24.55
N SER A 160 6.75 4.36 -23.25
CA SER A 160 7.52 3.63 -22.24
C SER A 160 6.80 2.34 -21.84
N PHE A 161 7.51 1.22 -21.90
CA PHE A 161 6.96 -0.12 -21.66
C PHE A 161 7.62 -0.80 -20.47
N PHE A 162 6.85 -1.56 -19.70
CA PHE A 162 7.37 -2.49 -18.69
C PHE A 162 6.44 -3.70 -18.56
N VAL A 163 6.89 -4.77 -17.91
CA VAL A 163 6.03 -5.88 -17.52
C VAL A 163 5.48 -5.61 -16.13
N GLY A 164 4.17 -5.42 -16.03
CA GLY A 164 3.47 -5.15 -14.78
C GLY A 164 2.70 -6.36 -14.28
N LEU A 165 2.67 -6.53 -12.95
CA LEU A 165 1.72 -7.37 -12.23
C LEU A 165 0.74 -6.44 -11.52
N LYS A 166 -0.54 -6.46 -11.88
CA LYS A 166 -1.54 -5.70 -11.13
C LYS A 166 -1.70 -6.35 -9.77
N LYS A 167 -1.41 -5.62 -8.70
CA LYS A 167 -1.77 -6.07 -7.36
C LYS A 167 -3.26 -5.85 -7.16
N GLU A 168 -3.95 -6.92 -6.80
CA GLU A 168 -5.25 -6.81 -6.17
C GLU A 168 -5.05 -6.17 -4.80
N GLN A 169 -5.99 -5.29 -4.41
CA GLN A 169 -5.92 -4.57 -3.14
C GLN A 169 -5.77 -5.56 -1.99
N SER A 170 -4.83 -5.29 -1.08
CA SER A 170 -4.52 -6.25 -0.02
C SER A 170 -5.72 -6.54 0.87
N GLU A 171 -5.81 -7.79 1.27
CA GLU A 171 -6.94 -8.35 1.96
C GLU A 171 -6.64 -8.56 3.44
N SER A 172 -7.67 -8.58 4.28
CA SER A 172 -7.53 -9.08 5.63
C SER A 172 -7.35 -10.60 5.57
N SER A 173 -6.26 -11.16 6.09
CA SER A 173 -6.15 -12.61 6.27
C SER A 173 -7.08 -13.05 7.41
N LEU A 174 -8.37 -13.32 7.14
CA LEU A 174 -9.16 -14.19 8.02
C LEU A 174 -8.36 -15.50 8.21
N THR A 175 -8.41 -16.16 9.35
CA THR A 175 -7.88 -17.53 9.47
C THR A 175 -8.60 -18.55 8.55
N GLY A 176 -9.61 -18.11 7.80
CA GLY A 176 -10.38 -18.86 6.80
C GLY A 176 -9.87 -18.73 5.36
N ILE A 177 -10.20 -19.73 4.54
CA ILE A 177 -9.99 -19.80 3.09
C ILE A 177 -10.98 -18.95 2.27
N ILE A 178 -12.09 -18.48 2.87
CA ILE A 178 -13.04 -17.53 2.25
C ILE A 178 -12.72 -16.10 2.69
N LYS A 179 -12.77 -15.16 1.75
CA LYS A 179 -12.52 -13.74 2.01
C LYS A 179 -13.53 -12.85 1.30
N PHE A 180 -13.74 -11.66 1.85
CA PHE A 180 -14.50 -10.60 1.21
C PHE A 180 -13.57 -9.74 0.36
N GLU A 181 -13.87 -9.65 -0.93
CA GLU A 181 -13.18 -8.77 -1.87
C GLU A 181 -13.84 -7.38 -1.82
N ALA A 182 -13.01 -6.34 -1.79
CA ALA A 182 -13.48 -4.98 -1.99
C ALA A 182 -13.13 -4.51 -3.40
N VAL A 183 -13.97 -3.64 -3.93
CA VAL A 183 -13.75 -2.98 -5.21
C VAL A 183 -13.85 -1.49 -4.95
N SER A 184 -12.72 -0.81 -5.06
CA SER A 184 -12.67 0.64 -4.89
C SER A 184 -13.49 1.36 -5.96
N TYR A 185 -13.76 2.65 -5.73
CA TYR A 185 -14.45 3.48 -6.70
C TYR A 185 -13.72 3.50 -8.07
N ARG A 186 -12.40 3.74 -8.08
CA ARG A 186 -11.57 3.72 -9.30
C ARG A 186 -11.56 2.35 -9.95
N ALA A 187 -11.44 1.28 -9.16
CA ALA A 187 -11.44 -0.08 -9.70
C ALA A 187 -12.77 -0.42 -10.38
N ALA A 188 -13.90 -0.04 -9.77
CA ALA A 188 -15.23 -0.22 -10.37
C ALA A 188 -15.36 0.60 -11.66
N ALA A 189 -14.93 1.87 -11.65
CA ALA A 189 -14.95 2.74 -12.82
C ALA A 189 -14.06 2.21 -13.97
N ALA A 190 -12.85 1.76 -13.67
CA ALA A 190 -11.91 1.19 -14.66
C ALA A 190 -12.41 -0.14 -15.25
N ALA A 191 -13.19 -0.90 -14.48
CA ALA A 191 -13.84 -2.13 -14.94
C ALA A 191 -15.16 -1.88 -15.69
N SER A 192 -15.53 -0.61 -15.93
CA SER A 192 -16.83 -0.22 -16.50
C SER A 192 -18.03 -0.80 -15.74
N SER A 193 -17.89 -0.99 -14.43
CA SER A 193 -18.93 -1.53 -13.56
C SER A 193 -19.71 -0.39 -12.92
N PHE A 194 -20.87 -0.06 -13.48
CA PHE A 194 -21.70 1.07 -13.05
C PHE A 194 -23.13 0.64 -12.75
N LEU A 195 -23.76 1.41 -11.86
CA LEU A 195 -25.20 1.54 -11.68
C LEU A 195 -25.64 2.84 -12.36
N VAL A 196 -26.89 2.93 -12.82
CA VAL A 196 -27.41 4.13 -13.50
C VAL A 196 -28.54 4.74 -12.70
N ASP A 197 -28.41 6.01 -12.34
CA ASP A 197 -29.50 6.70 -11.64
C ASP A 197 -30.62 7.17 -12.59
N PRO A 198 -31.79 7.61 -12.07
CA PRO A 198 -32.89 8.13 -12.89
C PRO A 198 -32.58 9.41 -13.68
N SER A 199 -31.47 10.08 -13.37
CA SER A 199 -30.93 11.22 -14.12
C SER A 199 -29.86 10.80 -15.13
N ALA A 200 -29.77 9.49 -15.43
CA ALA A 200 -28.80 8.86 -16.34
C ALA A 200 -27.33 9.09 -15.96
N LYS A 201 -27.03 9.27 -14.67
CA LYS A 201 -25.66 9.33 -14.16
C LYS A 201 -25.16 7.94 -13.84
N SER A 202 -23.95 7.63 -14.31
CA SER A 202 -23.24 6.41 -13.96
C SER A 202 -22.55 6.55 -12.61
N LEU A 203 -22.90 5.65 -11.69
CA LEU A 203 -22.35 5.53 -10.35
C LEU A 203 -21.49 4.25 -10.31
N PRO A 204 -20.19 4.31 -9.98
CA PRO A 204 -19.39 3.08 -9.89
C PRO A 204 -19.99 2.09 -8.88
N ASP A 205 -20.16 0.84 -9.28
CA ASP A 205 -20.66 -0.24 -8.42
C ASP A 205 -19.50 -0.78 -7.53
N SER A 206 -19.03 0.09 -6.62
CA SER A 206 -18.01 -0.23 -5.64
C SER A 206 -18.50 -1.28 -4.64
N VAL A 207 -17.58 -2.08 -4.11
CA VAL A 207 -17.88 -3.15 -3.13
C VAL A 207 -17.05 -2.90 -1.88
N ARG A 208 -17.68 -2.82 -0.72
CA ARG A 208 -17.00 -2.49 0.55
C ARG A 208 -16.18 -3.63 1.15
N GLY A 209 -16.43 -4.86 0.73
CA GLY A 209 -15.75 -6.05 1.25
C GLY A 209 -16.09 -6.35 2.72
N ILE A 210 -17.37 -6.21 3.10
CA ILE A 210 -17.88 -6.45 4.45
C ILE A 210 -19.00 -7.49 4.46
N ASP A 211 -19.28 -8.07 5.63
CA ASP A 211 -20.30 -9.11 5.82
C ASP A 211 -21.70 -8.58 6.11
N ARG A 212 -21.85 -7.25 6.14
CA ARG A 212 -23.10 -6.52 6.37
C ARG A 212 -23.33 -5.56 5.23
N VAL A 213 -24.33 -5.83 4.43
CA VAL A 213 -24.64 -5.08 3.23
C VAL A 213 -26.13 -4.73 3.23
N GLN A 214 -26.53 -3.80 2.38
CA GLN A 214 -27.96 -3.61 2.09
C GLN A 214 -28.41 -4.58 0.98
N PRO A 215 -29.70 -4.96 0.92
CA PRO A 215 -30.24 -5.63 -0.26
C PRO A 215 -29.90 -4.83 -1.54
N GLY A 216 -29.52 -5.52 -2.61
CA GLY A 216 -29.09 -4.92 -3.87
C GLY A 216 -27.58 -4.63 -3.96
N GLU A 217 -26.84 -4.61 -2.85
CA GLU A 217 -25.38 -4.37 -2.86
C GLU A 217 -24.61 -5.62 -3.25
N LYS A 218 -23.73 -5.51 -4.25
CA LYS A 218 -22.95 -6.63 -4.76
C LYS A 218 -21.94 -7.11 -3.72
N VAL A 219 -21.89 -8.43 -3.53
CA VAL A 219 -20.91 -9.09 -2.69
C VAL A 219 -19.94 -9.85 -3.58
N ARG A 220 -18.66 -9.74 -3.26
CA ARG A 220 -17.58 -10.48 -3.93
C ARG A 220 -16.77 -11.26 -2.91
N LEU A 221 -16.48 -12.51 -3.25
CA LEU A 221 -15.77 -13.48 -2.43
C LEU A 221 -14.66 -14.11 -3.26
N PHE A 222 -13.51 -14.36 -2.65
CA PHE A 222 -12.41 -15.04 -3.30
C PHE A 222 -11.76 -16.07 -2.38
N ILE A 223 -10.85 -16.86 -2.96
CA ILE A 223 -10.15 -17.94 -2.31
C ILE A 223 -8.81 -17.42 -1.76
N ASP A 224 -8.61 -17.51 -0.45
CA ASP A 224 -7.30 -17.27 0.15
C ASP A 224 -6.43 -18.53 0.04
N THR A 225 -5.62 -18.58 -1.02
CA THR A 225 -4.68 -19.67 -1.29
C THR A 225 -3.54 -19.76 -0.27
N VAL A 226 -3.15 -18.65 0.35
CA VAL A 226 -2.12 -18.61 1.39
C VAL A 226 -2.62 -19.31 2.65
N THR A 227 -3.86 -19.03 3.06
CA THR A 227 -4.51 -19.71 4.19
C THR A 227 -4.87 -21.16 3.87
N PHE A 228 -5.18 -21.46 2.61
CA PHE A 228 -5.35 -22.83 2.17
C PHE A 228 -4.05 -23.63 2.35
N GLY A 229 -2.90 -23.05 1.97
CA GLY A 229 -1.56 -23.59 2.21
C GLY A 229 -1.20 -24.78 1.31
N ASP A 230 -1.88 -24.91 0.16
CA ASP A 230 -1.71 -25.99 -0.82
C ASP A 230 -2.11 -25.47 -2.20
N THR A 231 -1.68 -26.14 -3.27
CA THR A 231 -2.08 -25.78 -4.63
C THR A 231 -3.51 -26.23 -4.87
N VAL A 232 -4.42 -25.30 -5.16
CA VAL A 232 -5.83 -25.60 -5.43
C VAL A 232 -5.96 -26.35 -6.76
N THR A 233 -6.57 -27.54 -6.73
CA THR A 233 -6.85 -28.38 -7.91
C THR A 233 -8.32 -28.34 -8.32
N SER A 234 -9.23 -28.16 -7.36
CA SER A 234 -10.64 -27.88 -7.62
C SER A 234 -11.29 -27.07 -6.50
N PHE A 235 -12.34 -26.33 -6.83
CA PHE A 235 -13.11 -25.53 -5.89
C PHE A 235 -14.61 -25.61 -6.19
N ASN A 236 -15.44 -25.43 -5.17
CA ASN A 236 -16.89 -25.36 -5.31
C ASN A 236 -17.49 -24.32 -4.36
N TRP A 237 -18.14 -23.31 -4.93
CA TRP A 237 -18.89 -22.29 -4.18
C TRP A 237 -20.38 -22.63 -4.19
N THR A 238 -21.02 -22.55 -3.03
CA THR A 238 -22.46 -22.83 -2.89
C THR A 238 -23.14 -21.83 -1.95
N LEU A 239 -24.32 -21.36 -2.34
CA LEU A 239 -25.19 -20.59 -1.47
C LEU A 239 -26.06 -21.58 -0.69
N THR A 240 -25.61 -21.95 0.51
CA THR A 240 -26.21 -23.05 1.29
C THR A 240 -27.45 -22.62 2.06
N SER A 241 -27.62 -21.31 2.30
CA SER A 241 -28.79 -20.76 2.97
C SER A 241 -29.07 -19.34 2.46
N LYS A 242 -30.35 -19.03 2.22
CA LYS A 242 -30.85 -17.69 1.86
C LYS A 242 -32.25 -17.46 2.45
N PRO A 243 -32.69 -16.20 2.63
CA PRO A 243 -34.03 -15.88 3.11
C PRO A 243 -35.13 -16.44 2.20
N ALA A 244 -36.32 -16.68 2.76
CA ALA A 244 -37.47 -17.10 1.99
C ALA A 244 -37.84 -16.04 0.94
N GLY A 245 -38.13 -16.47 -0.29
CA GLY A 245 -38.42 -15.56 -1.41
C GLY A 245 -37.19 -15.00 -2.14
N SER A 246 -35.99 -15.20 -1.61
CA SER A 246 -34.75 -14.79 -2.28
C SER A 246 -34.49 -15.62 -3.55
N LEU A 247 -34.22 -14.94 -4.65
CA LEU A 247 -33.77 -15.47 -5.94
C LEU A 247 -32.25 -15.41 -6.12
N ALA A 248 -31.52 -14.79 -5.17
CA ALA A 248 -30.07 -14.69 -5.19
C ALA A 248 -29.39 -16.04 -5.52
N ALA A 249 -28.38 -15.95 -6.38
CA ALA A 249 -27.57 -17.06 -6.87
C ALA A 249 -26.10 -16.63 -6.98
N ILE A 250 -25.19 -17.59 -6.81
CA ILE A 250 -23.76 -17.37 -7.00
C ILE A 250 -23.44 -17.37 -8.49
N THR A 251 -22.69 -16.36 -8.90
CA THR A 251 -22.06 -16.26 -10.22
C THR A 251 -20.55 -16.31 -10.04
N LEU A 252 -19.86 -17.11 -10.86
CA LEU A 252 -18.40 -17.24 -10.80
C LEU A 252 -17.73 -16.34 -11.83
N ASN A 253 -16.60 -15.74 -11.45
CA ASN A 253 -15.65 -15.10 -12.34
C ASN A 253 -14.26 -15.63 -12.01
N GLY A 254 -13.75 -16.54 -12.85
CA GLY A 254 -12.57 -17.33 -12.51
C GLY A 254 -12.80 -18.17 -11.25
N THR A 255 -11.92 -18.04 -10.27
CA THR A 255 -12.03 -18.66 -8.94
C THR A 255 -12.93 -17.92 -7.97
N ASN A 256 -13.33 -16.69 -8.31
CA ASN A 256 -14.03 -15.79 -7.40
C ASN A 256 -15.53 -15.95 -7.55
N ALA A 257 -16.24 -15.81 -6.45
CA ALA A 257 -17.69 -15.91 -6.36
C ALA A 257 -18.30 -14.52 -6.14
N THR A 258 -19.41 -14.26 -6.83
CA THR A 258 -20.17 -13.02 -6.66
C THR A 258 -21.65 -13.34 -6.51
N PHE A 259 -22.36 -12.54 -5.73
CA PHE A 259 -23.82 -12.60 -5.67
C PHE A 259 -24.38 -11.25 -5.20
N VAL A 260 -25.67 -11.03 -5.44
CA VAL A 260 -26.40 -9.87 -4.95
C VAL A 260 -27.50 -10.39 -4.02
N PRO A 261 -27.44 -10.11 -2.71
CA PRO A 261 -28.55 -10.40 -1.82
C PRO A 261 -29.72 -9.51 -2.18
N ASP A 262 -30.88 -10.10 -2.32
CA ASP A 262 -32.08 -9.47 -2.87
C ASP A 262 -33.22 -9.31 -1.85
N VAL A 263 -33.10 -9.95 -0.69
CA VAL A 263 -34.07 -9.91 0.39
C VAL A 263 -33.32 -9.71 1.70
N ALA A 264 -33.84 -8.85 2.58
CA ALA A 264 -33.27 -8.68 3.90
C ALA A 264 -33.24 -10.01 4.67
N GLY A 265 -32.09 -10.35 5.25
CA GLY A 265 -31.91 -11.53 6.06
C GLY A 265 -30.50 -12.13 5.97
N LYS A 266 -30.38 -13.36 6.45
CA LYS A 266 -29.13 -14.09 6.53
C LYS A 266 -28.88 -14.92 5.27
N TYR A 267 -27.68 -14.81 4.71
CA TYR A 267 -27.17 -15.65 3.64
C TYR A 267 -25.97 -16.45 4.15
N THR A 268 -25.84 -17.72 3.75
CA THR A 268 -24.65 -18.53 4.06
C THR A 268 -24.02 -19.02 2.77
N VAL A 269 -22.75 -18.68 2.58
CA VAL A 269 -21.96 -19.14 1.44
C VAL A 269 -20.92 -20.14 1.93
N SER A 270 -20.79 -21.26 1.24
CA SER A 270 -19.78 -22.28 1.51
C SER A 270 -18.82 -22.43 0.35
N LEU A 271 -17.54 -22.60 0.67
CA LEU A 271 -16.47 -22.96 -0.25
C LEU A 271 -15.91 -24.32 0.13
N SER A 272 -15.81 -25.23 -0.82
CA SER A 272 -15.02 -26.45 -0.69
C SER A 272 -13.82 -26.39 -1.63
N LEU A 273 -12.62 -26.58 -1.10
CA LEU A 273 -11.36 -26.63 -1.85
C LEU A 273 -10.76 -28.02 -1.77
N VAL A 274 -10.28 -28.51 -2.90
CA VAL A 274 -9.40 -29.67 -2.98
C VAL A 274 -8.07 -29.17 -3.53
N GLY A 275 -6.99 -29.55 -2.84
CA GLY A 275 -5.63 -29.29 -3.24
C GLY A 275 -4.91 -30.58 -3.62
N VAL A 276 -3.59 -30.52 -3.78
CA VAL A 276 -2.78 -31.70 -4.08
C VAL A 276 -2.72 -32.65 -2.88
N ASN A 277 -2.63 -32.09 -1.67
CA ASN A 277 -2.41 -32.83 -0.42
C ASN A 277 -3.52 -32.61 0.61
N SER A 278 -4.45 -31.68 0.37
CA SER A 278 -5.42 -31.26 1.37
C SER A 278 -6.81 -31.01 0.79
N THR A 279 -7.81 -31.04 1.66
CA THR A 279 -9.18 -30.61 1.34
C THR A 279 -9.67 -29.78 2.51
N LYS A 280 -10.28 -28.63 2.24
CA LYS A 280 -10.86 -27.76 3.26
C LYS A 280 -12.23 -27.29 2.82
N THR A 281 -13.16 -27.20 3.77
CA THR A 281 -14.46 -26.60 3.55
C THR A 281 -14.67 -25.53 4.61
N GLU A 282 -15.14 -24.37 4.18
CA GLU A 282 -15.50 -23.27 5.06
C GLU A 282 -16.87 -22.71 4.66
N SER A 283 -17.56 -22.11 5.63
CA SER A 283 -18.74 -21.29 5.37
C SER A 283 -18.64 -19.94 6.05
N VAL A 284 -19.05 -18.90 5.33
CA VAL A 284 -19.22 -17.54 5.86
C VAL A 284 -20.69 -17.16 5.88
N THR A 285 -21.07 -16.35 6.87
CA THR A 285 -22.41 -15.78 6.96
C THR A 285 -22.37 -14.32 6.54
N LEU A 286 -23.32 -13.93 5.70
CA LEU A 286 -23.58 -12.55 5.32
C LEU A 286 -24.94 -12.09 5.86
N TYR A 287 -25.08 -10.80 6.13
CA TYR A 287 -26.31 -10.17 6.56
C TYR A 287 -26.67 -9.06 5.56
N ALA A 288 -27.80 -9.23 4.89
CA ALA A 288 -28.44 -8.16 4.11
C ALA A 288 -29.47 -7.48 5.01
N LEU A 289 -29.26 -6.24 5.41
CA LEU A 289 -30.05 -5.56 6.45
C LEU A 289 -30.43 -4.14 6.01
N ASN A 290 -31.43 -3.57 6.68
CA ASN A 290 -31.76 -2.15 6.52
C ASN A 290 -30.93 -1.27 7.46
N TYR A 291 -30.91 0.03 7.19
CA TYR A 291 -30.27 1.02 8.06
C TYR A 291 -31.05 1.25 9.35
N SER A 292 -30.31 1.40 10.44
CA SER A 292 -30.83 1.41 11.80
C SER A 292 -31.06 2.83 12.28
N TYR A 293 -32.31 3.26 12.38
CA TYR A 293 -32.62 4.57 12.91
C TYR A 293 -33.85 4.60 13.82
N ASN A 294 -33.78 5.48 14.80
CA ASN A 294 -34.91 5.83 15.63
C ASN A 294 -35.78 6.84 14.87
N THR A 295 -37.00 6.45 14.52
CA THR A 295 -37.94 7.29 13.76
C THR A 295 -38.41 8.52 14.52
N ALA A 296 -38.39 8.50 15.85
CA ALA A 296 -38.79 9.64 16.69
C ALA A 296 -37.70 10.72 16.78
N THR A 297 -36.43 10.32 16.79
CA THR A 297 -35.28 11.24 16.90
C THR A 297 -34.55 11.45 15.58
N ASN A 298 -34.91 10.69 14.54
CA ASN A 298 -34.25 10.65 13.23
C ASN A 298 -32.72 10.49 13.35
N SER A 299 -32.28 9.60 14.25
CA SER A 299 -30.87 9.36 14.55
C SER A 299 -30.52 7.88 14.46
N ALA A 300 -29.26 7.57 14.18
CA ALA A 300 -28.77 6.19 14.17
C ALA A 300 -29.02 5.48 15.51
N SER A 301 -29.50 4.24 15.48
CA SER A 301 -29.72 3.44 16.70
C SER A 301 -28.43 3.16 17.46
N CYS A 302 -27.27 3.27 16.79
CA CYS A 302 -25.94 3.19 17.39
C CYS A 302 -25.78 4.14 18.58
N VAL A 303 -26.45 5.31 18.54
CA VAL A 303 -26.36 6.34 19.59
C VAL A 303 -26.81 5.82 20.94
N VAL A 304 -27.78 4.90 20.97
CA VAL A 304 -28.32 4.33 22.22
C VAL A 304 -27.22 3.66 23.05
N CYS A 305 -26.23 3.04 22.39
CA CYS A 305 -25.19 2.29 23.07
C CYS A 305 -23.86 3.06 23.15
N HIS A 306 -23.70 4.11 22.36
CA HIS A 306 -22.45 4.84 22.14
C HIS A 306 -22.51 6.32 22.54
N ASP A 307 -23.49 6.70 23.35
CA ASP A 307 -23.60 7.99 24.04
C ASP A 307 -22.68 8.08 25.28
N GLY A 308 -22.10 6.96 25.71
CA GLY A 308 -21.26 6.85 26.91
C GLY A 308 -21.95 6.20 28.11
N THR A 309 -23.25 5.96 28.05
CA THR A 309 -24.04 5.33 29.13
C THR A 309 -23.48 3.96 29.52
N PHE A 310 -22.93 3.22 28.56
CA PHE A 310 -22.38 1.86 28.77
C PHE A 310 -20.85 1.80 28.85
N ALA A 311 -20.17 2.94 29.02
CA ALA A 311 -18.70 3.00 29.10
C ALA A 311 -18.11 2.29 30.34
N GLY A 312 -18.94 1.90 31.31
CA GLY A 312 -18.56 1.10 32.48
C GLY A 312 -18.79 -0.41 32.34
N SER A 313 -19.23 -0.90 31.18
CA SER A 313 -19.62 -2.31 30.97
C SER A 313 -18.51 -3.35 31.18
N GLY A 314 -17.24 -2.93 31.23
CA GLY A 314 -16.08 -3.83 31.29
C GLY A 314 -15.78 -4.56 29.99
N ILE A 315 -16.57 -4.34 28.93
CA ILE A 315 -16.35 -4.93 27.61
C ILE A 315 -15.30 -4.12 26.86
N THR A 316 -14.11 -4.70 26.69
CA THR A 316 -13.00 -4.05 26.00
C THR A 316 -12.63 -4.76 24.70
N ASP A 317 -12.16 -3.99 23.72
CA ASP A 317 -11.50 -4.55 22.55
C ASP A 317 -10.12 -5.14 22.90
N LYS A 318 -9.45 -5.77 21.92
CA LYS A 318 -8.11 -6.34 22.11
C LYS A 318 -7.04 -5.31 22.49
N TYR A 319 -7.31 -4.02 22.31
CA TYR A 319 -6.43 -2.93 22.70
C TYR A 319 -6.76 -2.37 24.09
N GLY A 320 -7.74 -2.95 24.79
CA GLY A 320 -8.18 -2.53 26.12
C GLY A 320 -9.07 -1.29 26.13
N ARG A 321 -9.62 -0.87 24.99
CA ARG A 321 -10.55 0.26 24.90
C ARG A 321 -11.96 -0.24 25.13
N ASN A 322 -12.80 0.53 25.83
CA ASN A 322 -14.20 0.14 25.99
C ASN A 322 -14.92 0.15 24.63
N VAL A 323 -15.59 -0.95 24.29
CA VAL A 323 -16.31 -1.10 23.02
C VAL A 323 -17.48 -0.11 22.94
N LEU A 324 -18.23 0.07 24.03
CA LEU A 324 -19.41 0.92 24.16
C LEU A 324 -19.09 2.30 24.75
N ARG A 325 -17.88 2.82 24.47
CA ARG A 325 -17.48 4.16 24.85
C ARG A 325 -18.27 5.23 24.07
N ALA A 326 -18.24 6.46 24.58
CA ALA A 326 -18.85 7.63 23.94
C ALA A 326 -18.11 8.00 22.64
N ILE A 327 -18.55 7.44 21.52
CA ILE A 327 -17.96 7.70 20.19
C ILE A 327 -18.83 8.61 19.32
N THR A 328 -20.10 8.79 19.67
CA THR A 328 -21.06 9.56 18.87
C THR A 328 -20.73 11.05 18.82
N THR A 329 -20.32 11.63 19.94
CA THR A 329 -19.94 13.05 20.03
C THR A 329 -18.70 13.38 19.19
N PRO A 330 -17.55 12.67 19.35
CA PRO A 330 -16.39 12.93 18.50
C PRO A 330 -16.66 12.63 17.02
N TRP A 331 -17.44 11.58 16.70
CA TRP A 331 -17.81 11.29 15.32
C TRP A 331 -18.65 12.41 14.71
N ALA A 332 -19.66 12.92 15.43
CA ALA A 332 -20.49 14.02 14.95
C ALA A 332 -19.71 15.33 14.73
N ALA A 333 -18.58 15.52 15.43
CA ALA A 333 -17.67 16.64 15.22
C ALA A 333 -16.64 16.39 14.10
N SER A 334 -16.48 15.15 13.65
CA SER A 334 -15.51 14.76 12.63
C SER A 334 -15.95 15.17 11.22
N ALA A 335 -15.03 15.05 10.25
CA ALA A 335 -15.34 15.29 8.84
C ALA A 335 -16.37 14.27 8.30
N HIS A 336 -16.34 13.01 8.77
CA HIS A 336 -17.32 12.00 8.39
C HIS A 336 -18.73 12.34 8.89
N GLY A 337 -18.86 12.76 10.16
CA GLY A 337 -20.16 13.18 10.72
C GLY A 337 -20.75 14.40 10.02
N ASN A 338 -19.90 15.28 9.47
CA ASN A 338 -20.30 16.49 8.76
C ASN A 338 -20.21 16.40 7.23
N SER A 339 -19.95 15.21 6.67
CA SER A 339 -19.62 15.04 5.25
C SER A 339 -20.69 15.62 4.31
N PHE A 340 -21.96 15.52 4.70
CA PHE A 340 -23.09 15.94 3.89
C PHE A 340 -23.16 17.46 3.70
N ALA A 341 -22.65 18.23 4.66
CA ALA A 341 -22.64 19.69 4.55
C ALA A 341 -21.88 20.18 3.30
N ALA A 342 -20.85 19.45 2.87
CA ALA A 342 -20.08 19.75 1.67
C ALA A 342 -20.88 19.56 0.36
N VAL A 343 -21.98 18.80 0.40
CA VAL A 343 -22.78 18.44 -0.80
C VAL A 343 -24.24 18.87 -0.68
N ALA A 344 -24.61 19.66 0.33
CA ALA A 344 -25.99 20.06 0.59
C ALA A 344 -26.63 20.87 -0.56
N ALA A 345 -25.81 21.49 -1.42
CA ALA A 345 -26.25 22.18 -2.63
C ALA A 345 -25.96 21.40 -3.93
N SER A 346 -25.40 20.20 -3.85
CA SER A 346 -25.09 19.39 -5.01
C SER A 346 -26.35 18.78 -5.62
N THR A 347 -26.37 18.68 -6.95
CA THR A 347 -27.36 17.92 -7.72
C THR A 347 -26.75 16.70 -8.40
N ASP A 348 -25.49 16.39 -8.09
CA ASP A 348 -24.75 15.26 -8.68
C ASP A 348 -24.82 14.06 -7.75
N SER A 349 -25.49 12.99 -8.17
CA SER A 349 -25.69 11.75 -7.41
C SER A 349 -24.37 11.08 -7.01
N ARG A 350 -23.31 11.29 -7.80
CA ARG A 350 -21.96 10.81 -7.49
C ARG A 350 -21.42 11.37 -6.17
N CYS A 351 -21.82 12.59 -5.80
CA CYS A 351 -21.45 13.18 -4.52
C CYS A 351 -22.11 12.44 -3.36
N PHE A 352 -23.38 12.06 -3.50
CA PHE A 352 -24.14 11.43 -2.42
C PHE A 352 -23.71 9.99 -2.16
N GLN A 353 -23.14 9.30 -3.16
CA GLN A 353 -22.49 7.99 -2.95
C GLN A 353 -21.39 8.01 -1.89
N CYS A 354 -20.69 9.14 -1.73
CA CYS A 354 -19.58 9.29 -0.79
C CYS A 354 -19.91 10.16 0.43
N HIS A 355 -20.88 11.08 0.31
CA HIS A 355 -21.19 12.06 1.35
C HIS A 355 -22.50 11.78 2.11
N ALA A 356 -23.25 10.76 1.72
CA ALA A 356 -24.40 10.22 2.44
C ALA A 356 -24.19 8.72 2.71
N THR A 357 -24.96 8.17 3.64
CA THR A 357 -24.94 6.74 3.94
C THR A 357 -26.03 6.02 3.16
N GLY A 358 -25.71 4.87 2.58
CA GLY A 358 -26.71 4.04 1.94
C GLY A 358 -27.34 4.66 0.71
N PHE A 359 -26.56 5.43 -0.06
CA PHE A 359 -26.94 5.80 -1.41
C PHE A 359 -26.57 4.66 -2.36
N LEU A 360 -27.54 3.82 -2.72
CA LEU A 360 -27.35 2.73 -3.69
C LEU A 360 -28.59 2.59 -4.55
N PHE A 361 -28.63 3.38 -5.62
CA PHE A 361 -29.64 3.21 -6.64
C PHE A 361 -29.28 2.00 -7.49
N ALA A 362 -29.80 0.83 -7.10
CA ALA A 362 -29.45 -0.44 -7.71
C ALA A 362 -30.27 -0.66 -8.98
N ASP A 363 -29.93 0.08 -10.05
CA ASP A 363 -30.34 -0.21 -11.42
C ASP A 363 -29.21 -0.97 -12.13
N ARG A 364 -29.23 -2.29 -11.95
CA ARG A 364 -28.24 -3.22 -12.50
C ARG A 364 -28.58 -3.63 -13.93
N ASN A 365 -29.82 -3.43 -14.38
CA ASN A 365 -30.25 -3.77 -15.74
C ASN A 365 -30.29 -2.55 -16.70
N GLY A 366 -30.10 -1.33 -16.18
CA GLY A 366 -30.02 -0.09 -16.93
C GLY A 366 -31.38 0.45 -17.40
N ASN A 367 -32.49 0.06 -16.77
CA ASN A 367 -33.84 0.47 -17.15
C ASN A 367 -34.32 1.76 -16.46
N GLY A 368 -33.50 2.35 -15.60
CA GLY A 368 -33.80 3.57 -14.84
C GLY A 368 -34.69 3.34 -13.62
N SER A 369 -34.88 2.09 -13.17
CA SER A 369 -35.62 1.76 -11.96
C SER A 369 -34.72 1.10 -10.93
N ASP A 370 -34.95 1.44 -9.66
CA ASP A 370 -34.29 0.74 -8.55
C ASP A 370 -34.93 -0.63 -8.36
N GLU A 371 -34.15 -1.68 -8.60
CA GLU A 371 -34.58 -3.06 -8.45
C GLU A 371 -34.74 -3.45 -6.97
N PHE A 372 -34.25 -2.62 -6.04
CA PHE A 372 -34.17 -2.90 -4.61
C PHE A 372 -34.68 -1.75 -3.72
N SER A 373 -35.69 -1.01 -4.18
CA SER A 373 -36.32 0.15 -3.48
C SER A 373 -36.88 -0.11 -2.05
N ASP A 374 -36.78 -1.33 -1.56
CA ASP A 374 -37.11 -1.70 -0.18
C ASP A 374 -35.92 -1.74 0.78
N ALA A 375 -34.69 -1.46 0.32
CA ALA A 375 -33.45 -1.51 1.12
C ALA A 375 -33.28 -0.40 2.19
N LYS A 376 -34.17 0.59 2.21
CA LYS A 376 -34.28 1.74 3.15
C LYS A 376 -32.97 2.54 3.37
N GLY A 377 -32.25 2.83 2.30
CA GLY A 377 -31.10 3.75 2.20
C GLY A 377 -31.47 5.24 2.06
N TYR A 378 -30.47 6.09 1.78
CA TYR A 378 -30.65 7.53 1.64
C TYR A 378 -31.52 7.87 0.42
N ASP A 379 -31.33 7.11 -0.66
CA ASP A 379 -31.97 7.33 -1.94
C ASP A 379 -33.45 6.93 -1.97
N ASP A 380 -33.90 6.07 -1.05
CA ASP A 380 -35.29 5.58 -1.01
C ASP A 380 -36.35 6.64 -0.71
N LYS A 381 -35.96 7.80 -0.18
CA LYS A 381 -36.88 8.95 0.02
C LYS A 381 -36.80 9.98 -1.11
N ILE A 382 -35.88 9.83 -2.07
CA ILE A 382 -35.71 10.77 -3.17
C ILE A 382 -36.94 10.74 -4.06
N THR A 383 -37.75 11.79 -3.94
CA THR A 383 -38.92 12.03 -4.80
C THR A 383 -38.60 12.96 -5.97
N ASN A 384 -37.50 13.72 -5.90
CA ASN A 384 -37.02 14.57 -6.97
C ASN A 384 -35.49 14.53 -7.09
N TRP A 385 -35.00 13.90 -8.15
CA TRP A 385 -33.58 13.72 -8.46
C TRP A 385 -32.83 15.01 -8.82
N SER A 386 -33.55 16.11 -9.10
CA SER A 386 -32.92 17.43 -9.25
C SER A 386 -32.64 18.14 -7.91
N THR A 387 -33.23 17.67 -6.80
CA THR A 387 -33.13 18.28 -5.47
C THR A 387 -32.87 17.23 -4.37
N MET A 388 -32.05 16.22 -4.69
CA MET A 388 -31.79 15.05 -3.84
C MET A 388 -31.42 15.40 -2.39
N ALA A 389 -30.66 16.49 -2.18
CA ALA A 389 -30.26 16.93 -0.85
C ALA A 389 -31.45 17.26 0.08
N SER A 390 -32.56 17.75 -0.50
CA SER A 390 -33.76 18.17 0.23
C SER A 390 -34.79 17.05 0.41
N THR A 391 -34.72 16.00 -0.42
CA THR A 391 -35.73 14.93 -0.44
C THR A 391 -35.20 13.58 0.04
N GLY A 392 -33.88 13.38 0.15
CA GLY A 392 -33.28 12.13 0.62
C GLY A 392 -33.41 11.89 2.13
N GLY A 393 -33.00 10.70 2.58
CA GLY A 393 -33.11 10.26 3.97
C GLY A 393 -32.33 11.12 4.97
N ASP A 394 -33.04 11.81 5.86
CA ASP A 394 -32.41 12.78 6.76
C ASP A 394 -31.41 12.17 7.77
N HIS A 395 -31.68 10.99 8.34
CA HIS A 395 -30.76 10.34 9.29
C HIS A 395 -29.48 9.78 8.63
N LEU A 396 -29.45 9.73 7.30
CA LEU A 396 -28.33 9.22 6.50
C LEU A 396 -27.52 10.35 5.85
N LYS A 397 -27.77 11.62 6.23
CA LYS A 397 -27.05 12.83 5.79
C LYS A 397 -25.67 12.95 6.45
N SER A 398 -24.85 11.92 6.32
CA SER A 398 -23.45 11.87 6.75
C SER A 398 -22.80 10.58 6.25
N VAL A 399 -21.48 10.46 6.39
CA VAL A 399 -20.80 9.17 6.46
C VAL A 399 -21.00 8.65 7.89
N SER A 400 -22.12 7.98 8.09
CA SER A 400 -22.54 7.42 9.38
C SER A 400 -21.83 6.11 9.69
N CYS A 401 -22.04 5.58 10.90
CA CYS A 401 -21.47 4.31 11.33
C CYS A 401 -21.70 3.20 10.30
N GLU A 402 -22.90 3.15 9.72
CA GLU A 402 -23.33 2.10 8.81
C GLU A 402 -22.72 2.23 7.40
N ALA A 403 -22.11 3.37 7.05
CA ALA A 403 -21.34 3.51 5.82
C ALA A 403 -20.10 2.60 5.84
N CYS A 404 -19.49 2.42 7.01
CA CYS A 404 -18.29 1.60 7.20
C CYS A 404 -18.56 0.22 7.81
N HIS A 405 -19.50 0.14 8.76
CA HIS A 405 -19.83 -1.09 9.48
C HIS A 405 -20.93 -1.91 8.79
N GLY A 406 -21.55 -1.36 7.74
CA GLY A 406 -22.73 -1.91 7.09
C GLY A 406 -24.02 -1.63 7.86
N PRO A 407 -25.18 -1.87 7.24
CA PRO A 407 -26.48 -1.67 7.89
C PRO A 407 -26.70 -2.61 9.07
N ASN A 408 -27.43 -2.18 10.09
CA ASN A 408 -27.73 -3.02 11.26
C ASN A 408 -29.10 -2.72 11.93
N ASP A 409 -30.19 -3.19 11.34
CA ASP A 409 -31.56 -3.03 11.83
C ASP A 409 -31.99 -3.91 13.04
N GLY A 410 -31.05 -4.56 13.75
CA GLY A 410 -31.40 -5.52 14.82
C GLY A 410 -30.59 -5.42 16.12
N SER A 411 -31.28 -5.31 17.26
CA SER A 411 -30.74 -5.47 18.61
C SER A 411 -30.88 -6.92 19.10
N SER A 412 -29.94 -7.80 18.76
CA SER A 412 -29.86 -9.12 19.41
C SER A 412 -28.91 -9.04 20.61
N ALA A 413 -29.16 -9.79 21.70
CA ALA A 413 -28.29 -9.77 22.89
C ALA A 413 -26.83 -10.21 22.60
N ASN A 414 -26.63 -11.02 21.54
CA ASN A 414 -25.30 -11.42 21.05
C ASN A 414 -24.61 -10.33 20.20
N PHE A 415 -25.29 -9.19 19.97
CA PHE A 415 -24.77 -8.05 19.23
C PHE A 415 -23.53 -7.49 19.92
N PHE A 416 -23.58 -7.23 21.24
CA PHE A 416 -22.49 -6.56 21.95
C PHE A 416 -21.14 -7.29 21.85
N GLU A 417 -21.13 -8.62 21.98
CA GLU A 417 -19.89 -9.42 21.97
C GLU A 417 -19.31 -9.63 20.56
N LYS A 418 -20.14 -9.51 19.52
CA LYS A 418 -19.73 -9.69 18.11
C LYS A 418 -19.66 -8.39 17.33
N HIS A 419 -20.13 -7.27 17.87
CA HIS A 419 -20.20 -5.96 17.21
C HIS A 419 -18.81 -5.45 16.79
N TYR A 420 -17.79 -5.64 17.62
CA TYR A 420 -16.43 -5.12 17.37
C TYR A 420 -15.55 -6.00 16.48
N LYS A 421 -15.96 -7.24 16.17
CA LYS A 421 -15.14 -8.21 15.43
C LYS A 421 -15.30 -8.10 13.90
N ASN A 422 -16.30 -7.37 13.41
CA ASN A 422 -16.74 -7.51 12.02
C ASN A 422 -15.98 -6.59 11.04
N THR A 423 -15.47 -5.45 11.50
CA THR A 423 -14.80 -4.49 10.60
C THR A 423 -13.29 -4.68 10.65
N ALA A 424 -12.72 -5.13 9.53
CA ALA A 424 -11.28 -5.21 9.35
C ALA A 424 -10.65 -3.82 9.34
N ILE A 425 -9.38 -3.72 9.73
CA ILE A 425 -8.61 -2.47 9.70
C ILE A 425 -7.98 -2.17 8.33
N THR A 426 -8.42 -2.87 7.28
CA THR A 426 -7.98 -2.71 5.89
C THR A 426 -8.51 -1.41 5.29
N SER A 427 -7.94 -0.99 4.15
CA SER A 427 -8.37 0.24 3.45
C SER A 427 -9.67 0.06 2.66
N ASN A 428 -10.07 -1.18 2.37
CA ASN A 428 -11.22 -1.60 1.57
C ASN A 428 -12.45 -0.69 1.65
N VAL A 429 -13.03 -0.54 2.83
CA VAL A 429 -14.27 0.23 3.01
C VAL A 429 -14.07 1.74 2.79
N CYS A 430 -12.85 2.23 3.01
CA CYS A 430 -12.50 3.63 2.79
C CYS A 430 -12.40 3.91 1.28
N LEU A 431 -11.82 2.98 0.51
CA LEU A 431 -11.58 3.12 -0.93
C LEU A 431 -12.85 3.07 -1.78
N SER A 432 -14.00 2.69 -1.22
CA SER A 432 -15.31 2.89 -1.86
C SER A 432 -15.63 4.36 -2.08
N CYS A 433 -15.05 5.26 -1.28
CA CYS A 433 -15.26 6.71 -1.37
C CYS A 433 -13.96 7.50 -1.54
N HIS A 434 -12.81 6.97 -1.10
CA HIS A 434 -11.51 7.63 -1.12
C HIS A 434 -10.58 7.08 -2.19
N ASP A 435 -11.10 6.61 -3.32
CA ASP A 435 -10.28 6.24 -4.47
C ASP A 435 -10.99 6.66 -5.76
N TYR A 436 -11.39 7.92 -5.86
CA TYR A 436 -12.22 8.44 -6.96
C TYR A 436 -11.41 9.18 -8.03
N GLY A 437 -10.07 9.17 -7.93
CA GLY A 437 -9.18 9.87 -8.85
C GLY A 437 -9.36 11.39 -8.77
N THR A 438 -9.92 12.00 -9.83
CA THR A 438 -10.18 13.44 -9.90
C THR A 438 -11.67 13.70 -10.17
N VAL A 439 -12.43 14.10 -9.15
CA VAL A 439 -13.83 14.57 -9.28
C VAL A 439 -14.00 15.85 -8.49
N SER A 440 -14.24 17.00 -9.13
CA SER A 440 -14.50 18.28 -8.44
C SER A 440 -13.45 18.70 -7.40
N GLY A 441 -12.18 18.87 -7.83
CA GLY A 441 -11.12 19.52 -7.01
C GLY A 441 -10.50 18.65 -5.92
N HIS A 442 -10.77 17.37 -5.98
CA HIS A 442 -10.46 16.37 -4.98
C HIS A 442 -9.38 15.48 -5.61
N VAL A 443 -8.19 15.44 -5.03
CA VAL A 443 -7.01 14.71 -5.52
C VAL A 443 -6.59 13.72 -4.44
N PHE A 444 -6.66 12.43 -4.76
CA PHE A 444 -6.20 11.37 -3.90
C PHE A 444 -5.40 10.32 -4.70
N GLY A 445 -4.10 10.26 -4.43
CA GLY A 445 -3.23 9.16 -4.87
C GLY A 445 -3.21 8.07 -3.81
N TYR A 446 -3.28 6.81 -4.23
CA TYR A 446 -3.23 5.64 -3.35
C TYR A 446 -2.26 4.61 -3.90
N SER A 447 -1.44 4.04 -3.02
CA SER A 447 -0.73 2.78 -3.26
C SER A 447 -1.06 1.79 -2.16
N ASP A 448 -1.03 0.51 -2.49
CA ASP A 448 -1.36 -0.57 -1.57
C ASP A 448 -0.14 -1.10 -0.78
N GLY A 449 0.98 -0.37 -0.79
CA GLY A 449 2.23 -0.81 -0.19
C GLY A 449 2.11 -1.05 1.32
N HIS A 450 1.44 -0.15 2.04
CA HIS A 450 1.16 -0.29 3.47
C HIS A 450 0.10 -1.35 3.76
N ASP A 451 -0.94 -1.41 2.93
CA ASP A 451 -1.97 -2.46 2.96
C ASP A 451 -1.33 -3.85 2.84
N ASN A 452 -0.35 -4.02 1.94
CA ASN A 452 0.38 -5.27 1.76
C ASN A 452 1.59 -5.43 2.71
N ALA A 453 1.85 -4.51 3.65
CA ALA A 453 3.04 -4.57 4.50
C ALA A 453 3.15 -5.87 5.33
N HIS A 454 2.02 -6.55 5.57
CA HIS A 454 1.95 -7.81 6.28
C HIS A 454 2.54 -8.99 5.51
N LYS A 455 2.68 -8.86 4.18
CA LYS A 455 3.30 -9.84 3.29
C LYS A 455 4.82 -9.60 3.28
N LEU A 456 5.57 -10.62 3.67
CA LEU A 456 7.02 -10.68 3.61
C LEU A 456 7.47 -11.34 2.31
N SER A 457 8.78 -11.28 2.03
CA SER A 457 9.39 -11.97 0.88
C SER A 457 8.96 -13.43 0.80
N GLY A 458 8.58 -13.88 -0.40
CA GLY A 458 8.06 -15.22 -0.65
C GLY A 458 6.60 -15.43 -0.21
N GLY A 459 5.82 -14.34 -0.09
CA GLY A 459 4.38 -14.40 0.21
C GLY A 459 4.01 -14.76 1.65
N ASN A 460 4.99 -14.88 2.55
CA ASN A 460 4.76 -15.25 3.95
C ASN A 460 4.15 -14.10 4.74
N VAL A 461 3.18 -14.37 5.60
CA VAL A 461 2.63 -13.34 6.50
C VAL A 461 3.54 -13.13 7.71
N ALA A 462 3.77 -11.87 8.08
CA ALA A 462 4.52 -11.50 9.28
C ALA A 462 3.83 -12.06 10.55
N LYS A 463 4.46 -13.05 11.19
CA LYS A 463 3.94 -13.71 12.40
C LYS A 463 4.87 -13.64 13.62
N ASN A 464 6.17 -13.35 13.45
CA ASN A 464 7.03 -13.15 14.61
C ASN A 464 6.73 -11.79 15.26
N ALA A 465 6.89 -11.67 16.58
CA ALA A 465 6.52 -10.47 17.32
C ALA A 465 7.30 -9.21 16.87
N ALA A 466 8.55 -9.37 16.43
CA ALA A 466 9.40 -8.26 16.00
C ALA A 466 8.90 -7.62 14.69
N CYS A 467 8.49 -8.43 13.70
CA CYS A 467 7.91 -7.94 12.46
C CYS A 467 6.44 -7.53 12.65
N PHE A 468 5.68 -8.26 13.46
CA PHE A 468 4.23 -8.07 13.60
C PHE A 468 3.87 -6.64 14.02
N LYS A 469 4.63 -6.05 14.95
CA LYS A 469 4.36 -4.69 15.46
C LYS A 469 4.41 -3.56 14.42
N CYS A 470 5.11 -3.75 13.31
CA CYS A 470 5.29 -2.73 12.28
C CYS A 470 4.68 -3.14 10.92
N HIS A 471 4.59 -4.44 10.64
CA HIS A 471 4.11 -4.94 9.36
C HIS A 471 2.61 -5.27 9.36
N THR A 472 1.96 -5.31 10.53
CA THR A 472 0.53 -5.56 10.61
C THR A 472 -0.19 -4.37 11.23
N GLY A 473 -1.39 -4.08 10.74
CA GLY A 473 -2.21 -3.05 11.33
C GLY A 473 -2.55 -3.38 12.79
N GLU A 474 -2.74 -4.66 13.11
CA GLU A 474 -3.06 -5.08 14.47
C GLU A 474 -1.89 -4.82 15.42
N GLY A 475 -0.66 -5.10 14.98
CA GLY A 475 0.55 -4.85 15.74
C GLY A 475 0.79 -3.35 15.94
N MET A 476 0.65 -2.55 14.89
CA MET A 476 0.83 -1.10 14.96
C MET A 476 -0.23 -0.45 15.89
N MET A 477 -1.50 -0.85 15.77
CA MET A 477 -2.55 -0.40 16.69
C MET A 477 -2.25 -0.81 18.15
N GLY A 478 -1.71 -2.00 18.36
CA GLY A 478 -1.18 -2.43 19.67
C GLY A 478 -0.15 -1.44 20.20
N ARG A 479 0.83 -1.07 19.37
CA ARG A 479 1.88 -0.11 19.71
C ARG A 479 1.31 1.26 20.06
N ILE A 480 0.36 1.78 19.27
CA ILE A 480 -0.34 3.05 19.51
C ILE A 480 -1.05 3.05 20.88
N PHE A 481 -1.76 1.98 21.20
CA PHE A 481 -2.51 1.85 22.46
C PHE A 481 -1.70 1.23 23.60
N SER A 482 -0.38 1.10 23.45
CA SER A 482 0.52 0.53 24.46
C SER A 482 0.10 -0.88 24.92
N LYS A 483 -0.34 -1.72 23.98
CA LYS A 483 -0.68 -3.13 24.16
C LYS A 483 0.24 -4.02 23.33
N ASN A 484 0.72 -5.10 23.92
CA ASN A 484 1.47 -6.11 23.19
C ASN A 484 0.50 -7.01 22.42
N ILE A 485 0.32 -6.73 21.13
CA ILE A 485 -0.53 -7.52 20.23
C ILE A 485 0.37 -8.41 19.38
N THR A 486 0.07 -9.70 19.39
CA THR A 486 0.75 -10.76 18.64
C THR A 486 -0.26 -11.51 17.76
N PRO A 487 0.17 -12.39 16.85
CA PRO A 487 -0.78 -13.20 16.08
C PRO A 487 -1.73 -14.04 16.94
N ALA A 488 -1.36 -14.39 18.17
CA ALA A 488 -2.24 -15.13 19.08
C ALA A 488 -3.43 -14.29 19.58
N ASN A 489 -3.40 -12.97 19.43
CA ASN A 489 -4.45 -12.06 19.90
C ASN A 489 -5.47 -11.71 18.81
N THR A 490 -5.33 -12.25 17.60
CA THR A 490 -6.18 -11.88 16.46
C THR A 490 -6.39 -13.06 15.53
N ASP A 491 -7.62 -13.22 15.05
CA ASP A 491 -8.02 -14.15 13.98
C ASP A 491 -7.91 -13.51 12.59
N ARG A 492 -7.52 -12.24 12.55
CA ARG A 492 -7.28 -11.43 11.35
C ARG A 492 -5.89 -10.82 11.40
N ILE A 493 -5.09 -11.06 10.37
CA ILE A 493 -3.84 -10.32 10.15
C ILE A 493 -4.04 -9.47 8.90
N SER A 494 -3.95 -8.17 9.08
CA SER A 494 -4.11 -7.18 8.02
C SER A 494 -2.82 -6.38 7.94
N GLY A 495 -2.51 -5.78 6.79
CA GLY A 495 -1.46 -4.77 6.77
C GLY A 495 -1.93 -3.45 7.38
N ILE A 496 -1.21 -2.40 7.05
CA ILE A 496 -1.44 -1.06 7.59
C ILE A 496 -2.45 -0.33 6.70
N GLY A 497 -3.75 -0.55 6.97
CA GLY A 497 -4.82 0.13 6.26
C GLY A 497 -5.09 1.55 6.78
N CYS A 498 -5.98 2.29 6.11
CA CYS A 498 -6.32 3.69 6.43
C CYS A 498 -6.61 3.89 7.92
N SER A 499 -7.38 2.99 8.52
CA SER A 499 -7.83 3.08 9.91
C SER A 499 -6.72 2.85 10.95
N VAL A 500 -5.52 2.45 10.53
CA VAL A 500 -4.35 2.33 11.43
C VAL A 500 -3.75 3.71 11.71
N CYS A 501 -3.66 4.56 10.68
CA CYS A 501 -3.14 5.92 10.81
C CYS A 501 -4.24 6.93 11.15
N HIS A 502 -5.44 6.75 10.58
CA HIS A 502 -6.59 7.62 10.79
C HIS A 502 -7.58 7.00 11.78
N ASP A 503 -8.13 7.83 12.64
CA ASP A 503 -9.23 7.51 13.51
C ASP A 503 -10.56 7.89 12.85
N PRO A 504 -11.30 6.95 12.25
CA PRO A 504 -12.50 7.27 11.48
C PRO A 504 -13.61 7.91 12.32
N HIS A 505 -13.55 7.79 13.66
CA HIS A 505 -14.48 8.38 14.61
C HIS A 505 -14.05 9.76 15.15
N GLY A 506 -12.83 10.22 14.85
CA GLY A 506 -12.34 11.53 15.30
C GLY A 506 -12.08 11.66 16.80
N GLU A 507 -11.98 10.55 17.55
CA GLU A 507 -11.74 10.55 19.00
C GLU A 507 -10.35 11.10 19.35
N SER A 508 -9.39 10.96 18.43
CA SER A 508 -8.01 11.44 18.64
C SER A 508 -7.87 12.96 18.73
N GLY A 509 -8.83 13.71 18.16
CA GLY A 509 -8.81 15.17 18.07
C GLY A 509 -7.65 15.75 17.23
N GLN A 510 -6.91 14.92 16.49
CA GLN A 510 -5.77 15.39 15.70
C GLN A 510 -6.20 15.85 14.31
N ASN A 511 -5.34 16.64 13.66
CA ASN A 511 -5.52 17.06 12.27
C ASN A 511 -5.71 15.85 11.35
N SER A 512 -6.56 15.98 10.33
CA SER A 512 -6.92 14.89 9.40
C SER A 512 -7.33 13.58 10.10
N GLN A 513 -7.85 13.68 11.32
CA GLN A 513 -8.20 12.56 12.17
C GLN A 513 -7.03 11.58 12.42
N LEU A 514 -5.77 12.02 12.45
CA LEU A 514 -4.64 11.13 12.75
C LEU A 514 -4.73 10.54 14.16
N ARG A 515 -4.31 9.29 14.38
CA ARG A 515 -4.42 8.66 15.72
C ARG A 515 -3.51 9.29 16.76
N ILE A 516 -2.31 9.67 16.37
CA ILE A 516 -1.28 10.21 17.29
C ILE A 516 -0.46 11.31 16.60
N SER A 517 -0.02 12.27 17.42
CA SER A 517 0.91 13.33 17.03
C SER A 517 1.77 13.71 18.26
N GLY A 518 2.73 14.61 18.07
CA GLY A 518 3.58 15.17 19.14
C GLY A 518 4.95 14.51 19.26
N SER A 519 5.49 14.44 20.48
CA SER A 519 6.86 13.93 20.71
C SER A 519 6.94 12.41 20.61
N TYR A 520 8.12 11.92 20.20
CA TYR A 520 8.50 10.52 20.14
C TYR A 520 9.84 10.31 20.86
N THR A 521 9.99 9.20 21.57
CA THR A 521 11.27 8.79 22.14
C THR A 521 11.90 7.77 21.20
N LEU A 522 12.95 8.18 20.50
CA LEU A 522 13.76 7.27 19.70
C LEU A 522 14.41 6.26 20.66
N PRO A 523 14.15 4.94 20.49
CA PRO A 523 14.78 3.92 21.33
C PRO A 523 16.31 4.04 21.29
N THR A 524 16.84 4.39 20.12
CA THR A 524 18.27 4.59 19.93
C THR A 524 18.73 5.83 20.71
N LYS A 525 19.63 5.61 21.68
CA LYS A 525 20.10 6.62 22.65
C LYS A 525 19.00 7.25 23.53
N SER A 526 17.78 6.68 23.58
CA SER A 526 16.65 7.19 24.38
C SER A 526 16.37 8.69 24.20
N THR A 527 16.51 9.19 22.97
CA THR A 527 16.40 10.63 22.68
C THR A 527 14.96 11.03 22.40
N VAL A 528 14.47 12.08 23.06
CA VAL A 528 13.13 12.63 22.81
C VAL A 528 13.21 13.67 21.70
N VAL A 529 12.37 13.50 20.67
CA VAL A 529 12.30 14.39 19.51
C VAL A 529 10.86 14.88 19.30
N ALA A 530 10.73 16.12 18.83
CA ALA A 530 9.45 16.70 18.45
C ALA A 530 9.06 16.18 17.04
N ALA A 531 8.34 15.06 16.98
CA ALA A 531 8.00 14.42 15.70
C ALA A 531 6.73 15.00 15.04
N GLY A 532 5.86 15.66 15.81
CA GLY A 532 4.56 16.13 15.31
C GLY A 532 3.76 14.97 14.72
N ASP A 533 3.14 15.19 13.57
CA ASP A 533 2.37 14.15 12.87
C ASP A 533 3.27 13.00 12.37
N SER A 534 4.57 13.23 12.21
CA SER A 534 5.55 12.19 11.87
C SER A 534 5.73 11.15 12.98
N LYS A 535 5.16 11.40 14.18
CA LYS A 535 5.11 10.40 15.24
C LYS A 535 4.52 9.08 14.72
N LEU A 536 3.47 9.13 13.88
CA LEU A 536 2.92 7.92 13.25
C LEU A 536 3.97 7.17 12.43
N CYS A 537 4.74 7.88 11.60
CA CYS A 537 5.80 7.31 10.78
C CYS A 537 6.91 6.71 11.65
N TYR A 538 7.30 7.42 12.72
CA TYR A 538 8.40 7.05 13.61
C TYR A 538 8.13 5.78 14.39
N TYR A 539 6.87 5.37 14.59
CA TYR A 539 6.55 4.08 15.23
C TYR A 539 7.05 2.89 14.40
N CYS A 540 7.11 3.00 13.08
CA CYS A 540 7.60 1.93 12.22
C CYS A 540 8.98 2.24 11.65
N HIS A 541 9.21 3.46 11.15
CA HIS A 541 10.41 3.88 10.43
C HIS A 541 11.54 4.37 11.36
N ASN A 542 11.92 3.51 12.31
CA ASN A 542 13.00 3.74 13.26
C ASN A 542 13.83 2.45 13.42
N ALA A 543 15.09 2.57 13.85
CA ALA A 543 16.00 1.43 14.03
C ALA A 543 15.60 0.45 15.14
N ASP A 544 14.59 0.81 15.94
CA ASP A 544 13.89 -0.07 16.87
C ASP A 544 14.83 -0.81 17.82
N GLY A 545 15.35 -0.08 18.81
CA GLY A 545 16.21 -0.60 19.85
C GLY A 545 17.26 0.41 20.29
N GLU A 546 18.01 0.06 21.34
CA GLU A 546 19.24 0.79 21.68
C GLU A 546 20.24 0.73 20.52
N LEU A 547 21.25 1.62 20.53
CA LEU A 547 22.32 1.58 19.54
C LEU A 547 22.96 0.18 19.59
N PRO A 548 22.82 -0.65 18.53
CA PRO A 548 23.17 -2.04 18.65
C PRO A 548 24.68 -2.18 18.73
N THR A 549 25.13 -3.23 19.41
CA THR A 549 26.55 -3.56 19.46
C THR A 549 27.11 -3.67 18.05
N VAL A 550 28.31 -3.12 17.88
CA VAL A 550 29.12 -3.19 16.67
C VAL A 550 29.06 -4.62 16.07
N GLY A 551 28.58 -4.75 14.82
CA GLY A 551 28.35 -6.05 14.18
C GLY A 551 26.90 -6.34 13.73
N ALA A 552 25.96 -5.43 13.99
CA ALA A 552 24.56 -5.54 13.55
C ALA A 552 24.23 -4.55 12.41
N ILE A 553 23.24 -4.91 11.58
CA ILE A 553 22.69 -4.05 10.52
C ILE A 553 21.34 -3.50 11.01
N PRO A 554 21.18 -2.17 11.16
CA PRO A 554 19.88 -1.55 11.40
C PRO A 554 18.90 -1.89 10.26
N HIS A 555 17.67 -2.28 10.59
CA HIS A 555 16.67 -2.62 9.57
C HIS A 555 16.21 -1.38 8.80
N ASN A 556 16.02 -0.28 9.51
CA ASN A 556 15.53 1.01 9.04
C ASN A 556 16.02 2.10 10.00
N SER A 557 16.14 3.34 9.55
CA SER A 557 16.84 4.38 10.33
C SER A 557 16.37 5.80 10.03
N GLN A 558 15.20 5.95 9.40
CA GLN A 558 14.71 7.23 8.92
C GLN A 558 14.50 8.23 10.05
N ALA A 559 13.83 7.79 11.13
CA ALA A 559 13.57 8.62 12.29
C ALA A 559 14.87 9.07 12.98
N GLU A 560 15.86 8.19 13.12
CA GLU A 560 17.17 8.50 13.69
C GLU A 560 17.97 9.45 12.77
N LEU A 561 18.08 9.14 11.48
CA LEU A 561 18.90 9.90 10.55
C LEU A 561 18.39 11.33 10.37
N ILE A 562 17.08 11.51 10.16
CA ILE A 562 16.48 12.85 10.03
C ILE A 562 16.61 13.66 11.33
N SER A 563 16.57 12.97 12.48
CA SER A 563 16.77 13.59 13.80
C SER A 563 18.26 13.81 14.14
N GLY A 564 19.18 13.33 13.31
CA GLY A 564 20.62 13.53 13.50
C GLY A 564 21.21 12.70 14.64
N VAL A 565 20.62 11.54 14.94
CA VAL A 565 21.08 10.62 15.99
C VAL A 565 21.27 9.21 15.44
N GLY A 566 21.69 8.26 16.28
CA GLY A 566 21.75 6.84 15.92
C GLY A 566 23.04 6.38 15.24
N GLY A 567 23.95 7.28 14.84
CA GLY A 567 25.30 6.91 14.41
C GLY A 567 26.30 6.69 15.55
N TYR A 568 27.37 5.94 15.27
CA TYR A 568 28.59 5.95 16.08
C TYR A 568 29.32 7.27 15.86
N GLU A 569 29.41 8.07 16.92
CA GLU A 569 30.01 9.42 16.92
C GLU A 569 31.42 9.43 17.51
N TYR A 570 31.96 8.27 17.88
CA TYR A 570 33.35 8.12 18.34
C TYR A 570 33.72 9.05 19.51
N GLY A 571 32.75 9.31 20.40
CA GLY A 571 32.91 10.22 21.55
C GLY A 571 32.93 11.71 21.18
N GLN A 572 32.74 12.07 19.91
CA GLN A 572 32.69 13.45 19.46
C GLN A 572 31.31 14.06 19.71
N ASN A 573 31.28 15.32 20.15
CA ASN A 573 30.06 16.11 20.17
C ASN A 573 29.87 16.76 18.80
N LEU A 574 28.86 16.32 18.05
CA LEU A 574 28.58 16.83 16.70
C LEU A 574 27.71 18.10 16.67
N GLY A 575 27.32 18.62 17.84
CA GLY A 575 26.41 19.75 17.98
C GLY A 575 24.99 19.41 17.54
N THR A 576 24.22 20.42 17.12
CA THR A 576 22.91 20.19 16.51
C THR A 576 23.09 19.55 15.14
N THR A 577 22.64 18.32 15.02
CA THR A 577 22.74 17.50 13.82
C THR A 577 21.39 17.18 13.20
N ALA A 578 20.27 17.57 13.82
CA ALA A 578 18.95 17.37 13.24
C ALA A 578 18.82 18.10 11.90
N SER A 579 18.16 17.44 10.95
CA SER A 579 17.86 18.03 9.65
C SER A 579 16.90 19.20 9.80
N SER A 580 17.04 20.23 8.97
CA SER A 580 16.04 21.31 8.89
C SER A 580 14.65 20.79 8.53
N HIS A 581 14.57 19.68 7.80
CA HIS A 581 13.32 19.03 7.43
C HIS A 581 12.69 18.19 8.55
N SER A 582 13.38 17.98 9.67
CA SER A 582 12.78 17.29 10.83
C SER A 582 11.62 18.11 11.43
N ALA A 583 11.63 19.43 11.27
CA ALA A 583 10.59 20.32 11.78
C ALA A 583 9.31 20.32 10.91
N THR A 584 9.41 20.00 9.62
CA THR A 584 8.27 19.93 8.70
C THR A 584 7.59 18.56 8.69
N GLY A 585 8.32 17.52 9.08
CA GLY A 585 7.81 16.15 9.18
C GLY A 585 7.72 15.37 7.88
N CYS A 586 7.57 14.05 7.99
CA CYS A 586 7.63 13.10 6.86
C CYS A 586 6.52 13.34 5.83
N SER A 587 5.29 13.60 6.29
CA SER A 587 4.12 13.78 5.43
C SER A 587 4.24 15.00 4.50
N THR A 588 5.00 16.02 4.89
CA THR A 588 5.21 17.21 4.07
C THR A 588 5.97 16.91 2.78
N CYS A 589 6.87 15.92 2.80
CA CYS A 589 7.60 15.49 1.59
C CYS A 589 6.91 14.29 0.94
N HIS A 590 6.66 13.23 1.70
CA HIS A 590 6.19 11.96 1.14
C HIS A 590 4.73 12.01 0.67
N MET A 591 3.90 12.86 1.27
CA MET A 591 2.46 12.88 1.01
C MET A 591 1.96 14.13 0.30
N LYS A 592 2.75 15.19 0.16
CA LYS A 592 2.27 16.44 -0.44
C LYS A 592 2.72 16.56 -1.90
N THR A 593 1.79 16.90 -2.79
CA THR A 593 2.04 17.27 -4.19
C THR A 593 1.43 18.64 -4.48
N GLN A 594 1.69 19.22 -5.65
CA GLN A 594 1.02 20.44 -6.10
C GLN A 594 -0.51 20.29 -6.14
N GLY A 595 -1.00 19.10 -6.51
CA GLY A 595 -2.43 18.81 -6.66
C GLY A 595 -3.15 18.47 -5.36
N GLY A 596 -2.43 18.13 -4.28
CA GLY A 596 -3.05 17.76 -3.01
C GLY A 596 -2.22 16.76 -2.19
N THR A 597 -2.91 15.84 -1.52
CA THR A 597 -2.29 14.80 -0.70
C THR A 597 -2.30 13.45 -1.41
N THR A 598 -1.14 12.78 -1.46
CA THR A 598 -0.97 11.42 -1.95
C THR A 598 -0.64 10.47 -0.81
N HIS A 599 -1.18 9.27 -0.90
CA HIS A 599 -0.82 8.10 -0.10
C HIS A 599 0.02 7.10 -0.92
N SER A 600 0.60 7.51 -2.05
CA SER A 600 1.66 6.72 -2.71
C SER A 600 2.92 6.65 -1.85
N LEU A 601 3.19 7.70 -1.06
CA LEU A 601 4.35 7.90 -0.18
C LEU A 601 5.71 7.90 -0.90
N ASP A 602 5.69 7.66 -2.20
CA ASP A 602 6.88 7.53 -3.04
C ASP A 602 7.33 8.89 -3.54
N MET A 603 8.57 9.25 -3.24
CA MET A 603 9.17 10.51 -3.68
C MET A 603 9.48 10.53 -5.17
N THR A 604 9.45 9.42 -5.90
CA THR A 604 9.70 9.41 -7.36
C THR A 604 8.43 9.63 -8.18
N ASP A 605 7.27 9.33 -7.61
CA ASP A 605 5.97 9.53 -8.25
C ASP A 605 5.68 11.03 -8.50
N ASP A 606 5.33 11.37 -9.74
CA ASP A 606 5.03 12.73 -10.22
C ASP A 606 6.07 13.78 -9.74
N THR A 607 7.34 13.55 -10.12
CA THR A 607 8.47 14.42 -9.75
C THR A 607 8.21 15.90 -10.01
N ALA A 608 7.52 16.25 -11.10
CA ALA A 608 7.16 17.62 -11.44
C ALA A 608 6.22 18.24 -10.39
N ALA A 609 5.13 17.55 -10.02
CA ALA A 609 4.22 18.02 -8.99
C ALA A 609 4.87 18.06 -7.59
N ARG A 610 5.85 17.20 -7.33
CA ARG A 610 6.63 17.21 -6.07
C ARG A 610 7.59 18.40 -6.00
N ILE A 611 8.32 18.70 -7.07
CA ILE A 611 9.16 19.90 -7.16
C ILE A 611 8.31 21.16 -6.96
N ALA A 612 7.12 21.21 -7.58
CA ALA A 612 6.17 22.28 -7.36
C ALA A 612 5.70 22.37 -5.89
N GLY A 613 5.47 21.23 -5.22
CA GLY A 613 5.18 21.17 -3.79
C GLY A 613 6.29 21.76 -2.90
N CYS A 614 7.55 21.48 -3.22
CA CYS A 614 8.72 22.03 -2.53
C CYS A 614 8.83 23.56 -2.69
N THR A 615 8.59 24.07 -3.90
CA THR A 615 8.74 25.49 -4.26
C THR A 615 7.60 26.38 -3.80
N THR A 616 6.38 25.83 -3.67
CA THR A 616 5.18 26.61 -3.29
C THR A 616 5.20 27.08 -1.83
N GLY A 617 6.06 26.52 -0.96
CA GLY A 617 6.09 26.87 0.46
C GLY A 617 7.47 27.13 1.07
N CYS A 618 8.48 26.32 0.72
CA CYS A 618 9.75 26.31 1.45
C CYS A 618 10.94 26.78 0.61
N HIS A 619 10.94 26.43 -0.68
CA HIS A 619 12.08 26.64 -1.58
C HIS A 619 11.76 27.64 -2.69
N THR A 620 11.34 28.86 -2.29
CA THR A 620 10.88 29.91 -3.23
C THR A 620 12.02 30.56 -4.01
N THR A 621 13.25 30.53 -3.48
CA THR A 621 14.43 31.15 -4.10
C THR A 621 15.27 30.18 -4.93
N ASN A 622 15.32 28.90 -4.54
CA ASN A 622 16.09 27.87 -5.21
C ASN A 622 15.20 26.64 -5.39
N ALA A 623 14.69 26.42 -6.60
CA ALA A 623 13.90 25.23 -6.87
C ALA A 623 14.79 23.97 -6.78
N PRO A 624 14.32 22.89 -6.11
CA PRO A 624 15.01 21.61 -6.20
C PRO A 624 15.04 21.12 -7.63
N ALA A 625 16.19 20.59 -8.04
CA ALA A 625 16.31 19.78 -9.24
C ALA A 625 16.16 18.31 -8.87
N TYR A 626 15.50 17.53 -9.73
CA TYR A 626 15.51 16.08 -9.66
C TYR A 626 16.46 15.56 -10.74
N SER A 627 17.51 14.85 -10.32
CA SER A 627 18.49 14.23 -11.21
C SER A 627 19.07 12.99 -10.55
N ASN A 628 19.27 11.92 -11.33
CA ASN A 628 19.85 10.64 -10.87
C ASN A 628 19.15 10.12 -9.59
N GLY A 629 17.82 10.03 -9.66
CA GLY A 629 16.99 9.51 -8.58
C GLY A 629 16.91 10.35 -7.32
N THR A 630 17.45 11.57 -7.32
CA THR A 630 17.52 12.38 -6.11
C THR A 630 17.13 13.83 -6.32
N TYR A 631 16.47 14.37 -5.30
CA TYR A 631 16.19 15.79 -5.17
C TYR A 631 17.41 16.50 -4.61
N ASP A 632 17.80 17.63 -5.20
CA ASP A 632 18.82 18.50 -4.64
C ASP A 632 18.41 19.96 -4.79
N VAL A 633 18.38 20.69 -3.66
CA VAL A 633 18.03 22.12 -3.59
C VAL A 633 19.29 22.99 -3.72
N THR A 634 20.43 22.48 -3.26
CA THR A 634 21.71 23.21 -3.28
C THR A 634 22.68 22.39 -4.09
N ALA A 635 22.88 22.79 -5.35
CA ALA A 635 23.65 22.07 -6.36
C ALA A 635 24.83 21.27 -5.77
N GLY A 636 24.62 19.95 -5.62
CA GLY A 636 25.65 19.00 -5.23
C GLY A 636 25.71 18.65 -3.74
N THR A 637 24.79 19.09 -2.88
CA THR A 637 24.82 18.75 -1.45
C THR A 637 24.55 17.27 -1.22
N VAL A 638 23.54 16.72 -1.89
CA VAL A 638 23.20 15.30 -1.79
C VAL A 638 24.22 14.47 -2.57
N ALA A 639 24.67 14.97 -3.73
CA ALA A 639 25.74 14.34 -4.50
C ALA A 639 27.05 14.22 -3.70
N ALA A 640 27.43 15.26 -2.94
CA ALA A 640 28.59 15.23 -2.06
C ALA A 640 28.42 14.22 -0.92
N ALA A 641 27.23 14.11 -0.33
CA ALA A 641 26.94 13.08 0.67
C ALA A 641 27.06 11.67 0.08
N LYS A 642 26.49 11.42 -1.11
CA LYS A 642 26.64 10.15 -1.85
C LYS A 642 28.12 9.82 -2.15
N ALA A 643 28.90 10.80 -2.62
CA ALA A 643 30.33 10.61 -2.88
C ALA A 643 31.08 10.21 -1.60
N LYS A 644 30.75 10.83 -0.46
CA LYS A 644 31.30 10.45 0.85
C LYS A 644 30.90 9.04 1.28
N ILE A 645 29.65 8.64 1.06
CA ILE A 645 29.20 7.25 1.33
C ILE A 645 30.01 6.25 0.48
N ALA A 646 30.26 6.55 -0.79
CA ALA A 646 31.08 5.71 -1.67
C ALA A 646 32.55 5.64 -1.21
N GLU A 647 33.13 6.77 -0.77
CA GLU A 647 34.46 6.82 -0.16
C GLU A 647 34.56 5.91 1.07
N LEU A 648 33.54 5.94 1.95
CA LEU A 648 33.48 5.06 3.12
C LEU A 648 33.43 3.58 2.73
N LYS A 649 32.60 3.21 1.73
CA LYS A 649 32.53 1.83 1.23
C LYS A 649 33.90 1.34 0.77
N ALA A 650 34.57 2.14 -0.07
CA ALA A 650 35.89 1.80 -0.59
C ALA A 650 36.92 1.65 0.53
N ALA A 651 36.91 2.55 1.53
CA ALA A 651 37.81 2.49 2.68
C ALA A 651 37.59 1.25 3.54
N ILE A 652 36.34 0.88 3.82
CA ILE A 652 36.01 -0.35 4.57
C ILE A 652 36.51 -1.58 3.81
N ASN A 653 36.18 -1.70 2.52
CA ASN A 653 36.56 -2.86 1.72
C ASN A 653 38.08 -2.98 1.57
N ALA A 654 38.78 -1.88 1.32
CA ALA A 654 40.24 -1.87 1.28
C ALA A 654 40.85 -2.31 2.61
N LYS A 655 40.32 -1.82 3.74
CA LYS A 655 40.81 -2.18 5.08
C LYS A 655 40.46 -3.62 5.47
N ALA A 656 39.38 -4.18 4.93
CA ALA A 656 38.95 -5.57 5.12
C ALA A 656 39.63 -6.56 4.17
N GLY A 657 40.36 -6.08 3.13
CA GLY A 657 40.94 -6.93 2.10
C GLY A 657 39.91 -7.51 1.11
N GLU A 658 38.79 -6.82 0.93
CA GLU A 658 37.70 -7.19 0.01
C GLU A 658 37.80 -6.38 -1.31
N ALA A 659 37.09 -6.82 -2.35
CA ALA A 659 36.96 -6.04 -3.59
C ALA A 659 36.29 -4.68 -3.31
N ALA A 660 36.70 -3.63 -4.03
CA ALA A 660 36.24 -2.26 -3.78
C ALA A 660 34.70 -2.11 -3.83
N ASP A 661 34.05 -2.86 -4.70
CA ASP A 661 32.61 -2.88 -4.93
C ASP A 661 31.84 -3.87 -4.06
N ALA A 662 32.52 -4.69 -3.24
CA ALA A 662 31.90 -5.68 -2.37
C ALA A 662 30.85 -5.07 -1.43
N ALA A 663 29.79 -5.82 -1.16
CA ALA A 663 28.75 -5.40 -0.23
C ALA A 663 29.32 -5.29 1.20
N ILE A 664 28.93 -4.23 1.91
CA ILE A 664 29.37 -4.04 3.29
C ILE A 664 28.64 -5.02 4.20
N LYS A 665 29.42 -5.82 4.93
CA LYS A 665 28.92 -6.87 5.82
C LYS A 665 28.46 -6.26 7.15
N ALA A 666 27.65 -7.00 7.89
CA ALA A 666 27.26 -6.63 9.26
C ALA A 666 28.48 -6.53 10.18
N SER A 667 29.45 -7.41 9.97
CA SER A 667 30.66 -7.55 10.77
C SER A 667 31.83 -8.08 9.94
N TYR A 668 33.03 -7.74 10.40
CA TYR A 668 34.34 -8.10 9.88
C TYR A 668 35.23 -8.58 11.02
N THR A 669 36.24 -9.36 10.65
CA THR A 669 37.35 -9.74 11.53
C THR A 669 38.62 -9.08 11.02
N GLY A 670 39.23 -8.22 11.82
CA GLY A 670 40.51 -7.59 11.52
C GLY A 670 41.69 -8.42 12.04
N THR A 671 42.90 -8.01 11.66
CA THR A 671 44.16 -8.59 12.16
C THR A 671 44.45 -8.23 13.61
N THR A 672 43.88 -7.12 14.10
CA THR A 672 43.92 -6.67 15.49
C THR A 672 42.52 -6.40 16.01
N THR A 673 42.35 -6.37 17.34
CA THR A 673 41.10 -5.95 17.97
C THR A 673 40.74 -4.51 17.63
N ALA A 674 41.73 -3.62 17.53
CA ALA A 674 41.53 -2.22 17.17
C ALA A 674 40.98 -2.09 15.74
N GLN A 675 41.60 -2.79 14.77
CA GLN A 675 41.13 -2.83 13.39
C GLN A 675 39.73 -3.45 13.29
N THR A 676 39.47 -4.54 14.02
CA THR A 676 38.15 -5.19 14.06
C THR A 676 37.07 -4.22 14.52
N ASN A 677 37.33 -3.48 15.60
CA ASN A 677 36.40 -2.49 16.14
C ASN A 677 36.19 -1.32 15.17
N ALA A 678 37.26 -0.83 14.53
CA ALA A 678 37.16 0.26 13.57
C ALA A 678 36.35 -0.12 12.33
N LEU A 679 36.64 -1.29 11.74
CA LEU A 679 35.90 -1.86 10.61
C LEU A 679 34.41 -1.96 10.94
N ASN A 680 34.07 -2.52 12.10
CA ASN A 680 32.68 -2.79 12.42
C ASN A 680 31.90 -1.53 12.82
N ARG A 681 32.53 -0.51 13.43
CA ARG A 681 31.89 0.81 13.64
C ARG A 681 31.64 1.53 12.33
N ALA A 682 32.62 1.50 11.42
CA ALA A 682 32.48 2.09 10.09
C ALA A 682 31.40 1.36 9.27
N ALA A 683 31.38 0.03 9.31
CA ALA A 683 30.36 -0.80 8.68
C ALA A 683 28.97 -0.51 9.25
N TYR A 684 28.84 -0.31 10.56
CA TYR A 684 27.58 0.12 11.16
C TYR A 684 27.13 1.47 10.59
N ASN A 685 27.98 2.50 10.63
CA ASN A 685 27.60 3.83 10.14
C ASN A 685 27.21 3.79 8.65
N TYR A 686 27.95 3.04 7.83
CA TYR A 686 27.61 2.81 6.43
C TYR A 686 26.22 2.17 6.29
N ASN A 687 25.96 1.06 6.99
CA ASN A 687 24.68 0.35 6.93
C ASN A 687 23.53 1.17 7.52
N PHE A 688 23.77 1.96 8.56
CA PHE A 688 22.81 2.89 9.15
C PHE A 688 22.37 3.94 8.13
N ILE A 689 23.32 4.52 7.39
CA ILE A 689 23.03 5.50 6.33
C ILE A 689 22.33 4.83 5.14
N LEU A 690 22.73 3.61 4.77
CA LEU A 690 22.15 2.90 3.64
C LEU A 690 20.71 2.45 3.91
N ASN A 691 20.40 1.98 5.12
CA ASN A 691 19.06 1.51 5.50
C ASN A 691 18.04 2.63 5.74
N ASP A 692 18.49 3.88 5.76
CA ASP A 692 17.61 5.05 5.69
C ASP A 692 16.97 5.20 4.29
N ARG A 693 17.68 4.72 3.26
CA ARG A 693 17.23 4.66 1.85
C ARG A 693 16.96 6.02 1.17
N SER A 694 17.28 7.14 1.80
CA SER A 694 17.15 8.46 1.15
C SER A 694 18.39 8.88 0.33
N GLY A 695 19.43 8.03 0.26
CA GLY A 695 20.72 8.39 -0.33
C GLY A 695 21.44 9.53 0.43
N GLY A 696 21.06 9.75 1.69
CA GLY A 696 21.53 10.85 2.53
C GLY A 696 20.68 12.12 2.46
N PHE A 697 19.59 12.15 1.67
CA PHE A 697 18.72 13.32 1.54
C PHE A 697 18.05 13.74 2.87
N HIS A 698 17.68 12.78 3.73
CA HIS A 698 17.06 13.11 5.01
C HIS A 698 17.97 13.98 5.88
N ASN A 699 19.29 13.80 5.82
CA ASN A 699 20.24 14.58 6.61
C ASN A 699 21.68 14.56 6.05
N PRO A 700 21.96 15.28 4.95
CA PRO A 700 23.27 15.21 4.30
C PRO A 700 24.41 15.72 5.20
N GLY A 701 24.12 16.72 6.06
CA GLY A 701 25.10 17.26 7.01
C GLY A 701 25.54 16.24 8.07
N TYR A 702 24.59 15.48 8.63
CA TYR A 702 24.91 14.43 9.61
C TYR A 702 25.64 13.25 8.95
N VAL A 703 25.20 12.85 7.75
CA VAL A 703 25.84 11.79 6.94
C VAL A 703 27.32 12.09 6.73
N VAL A 704 27.66 13.29 6.23
CA VAL A 704 29.05 13.68 5.98
C VAL A 704 29.89 13.68 7.27
N LYS A 705 29.33 14.16 8.39
CA LYS A 705 30.01 14.12 9.70
C LYS A 705 30.30 12.68 10.13
N LEU A 706 29.31 11.78 10.09
CA LEU A 706 29.49 10.37 10.47
C LEU A 706 30.53 9.67 9.60
N VAL A 707 30.46 9.88 8.28
CA VAL A 707 31.42 9.29 7.33
C VAL A 707 32.84 9.75 7.64
N ASN A 708 33.06 11.05 7.84
CA ASN A 708 34.40 11.58 8.12
C ASN A 708 34.97 11.01 9.43
N LEU A 709 34.13 10.83 10.46
CA LEU A 709 34.56 10.19 11.71
C LEU A 709 34.93 8.72 11.49
N SER A 710 34.14 7.99 10.70
CA SER A 710 34.44 6.60 10.36
C SER A 710 35.73 6.45 9.56
N LEU A 711 35.97 7.34 8.60
CA LEU A 711 37.22 7.37 7.82
C LEU A 711 38.43 7.66 8.72
N ALA A 712 38.31 8.61 9.65
CA ALA A 712 39.37 8.92 10.59
C ALA A 712 39.72 7.73 11.50
N ASP A 713 38.72 7.00 11.99
CA ASP A 713 38.91 5.81 12.82
C ASP A 713 39.56 4.65 12.05
N LEU A 714 39.19 4.44 10.78
CA LEU A 714 39.81 3.45 9.88
C LEU A 714 41.25 3.80 9.48
N ALA A 715 41.58 5.09 9.41
CA ALA A 715 42.94 5.54 9.12
C ALA A 715 43.86 5.35 10.34
N ALA A 716 43.33 5.52 11.56
CA ALA A 716 44.07 5.40 12.80
C ALA A 716 44.34 3.95 13.24
N ASN A 717 43.51 2.99 12.81
CA ASN A 717 43.57 1.57 13.19
C ASN A 717 43.47 0.71 11.94
#